data_AF-A0A9Q5ZE14-F1
#
_entry.id   AF-A0A9Q5ZE14-F1
#
_cell.length_a   1.000
_cell.length_b   1.000
_cell.length_c   1.000
_cell.angle_alpha   90.00
_cell.angle_beta   90.00
_cell.angle_gamma   90.00
#
_symmetry.space_group_name_H-M   'P 1'
#
loop_
_entity.id
_entity.type
_entity.pdbx_description
1 polymer ?
#
loop_
_entity_poly.entity_id
_entity_poly.type
_entity_poly.pdbx_seq_one_letter_code
_entity_poly.pdbx_strand_id
1 'polypeptide(L)'
;MKKILTQLTVISWLICVVLAESVLAQSSNIVPDDTLNSESSLVEENFLGLPIELIQGGAIRGINLFHSFREFNVSEGRSAYFINPSADIQNILARVAGTNRSEIFGVLGTLQSDFSPSKANLFLINPNGIIFGQNGSINVGGSFVATTADAVRFNNQGLFSASSPEVPQLLTINPSAFLFNQIQPAPIINQSRGVNLYPGITSGITSSYEKSILLLGGNVIFDGGIITALGGKVEVGGLAENGSVALNIDGNNLDLIFPTNVAKADIYLTKQALINTTGEAGGETQLVGNNIKIAGQSEIISVTFRNQNSRNIKIQASQLDIFESSQIATLKYAAGTGGNIIIDTQNLNIFDISSIGTNAEGIGKGGDIIINTQNLNMSLNMSGVTRLPVIVTNTSSTGDGGDILINTENLNMNLAFIGTATYGGQGNAGNVSIQATNSVNLNNSTLSTSSIGLGNSTTQGAGGNMMISAKTLNLENVSAIATTSFLGQGNPGDTTLKISDSINLSNSGIFANSFSAASGGNINIETENLNILDGSQLTNSSFDFISNNSLDVLTKTNNFLDPAIEQTLLTAILLLRNDINLQNTQNLGQSNSGNINIRATKSVVMSSISPTDKNRQNIISTETLGAGKAGTFTLETGEFIARDGSVISTKTTSSGDGGNLIIKADAVELTDNAQIVALSEGTGKAGNINLNAARNLIATNSNISTSSIQSSGGNININAENIRLFGNSDIRTNVFTGAGGGGDITLSANSIIALDDSDILSFASDGQGGDIRFNTRAFLSSPLYRPTAFTTDTATINTLNDNQQVDVNASGAVSGTITGVPDISFLQNSLTELPENAIDTNALLANSCIVRRNNQQGGSFFVTGSGGLPERPGDAPLSPYSTGTMQSVSNQNNSSTRNISRSRWKIGDPIIEPQGIYRLSNDKVVLSRECS
;
A
#
# COMPACT_ATOMS: atom_id res chain seq x y z
N MET A 1 -11.13 86.40 43.67
CA MET A 1 -11.39 85.13 42.95
C MET A 1 -11.27 85.43 41.46
N LYS A 2 -10.83 84.55 40.55
CA LYS A 2 -10.16 83.23 40.54
C LYS A 2 -9.83 83.02 39.03
N LYS A 3 -8.75 82.40 38.58
CA LYS A 3 -7.48 81.99 39.19
C LYS A 3 -6.52 81.72 38.01
N ILE A 4 -5.32 82.30 38.07
CA ILE A 4 -4.09 81.73 37.46
C ILE A 4 -4.16 81.47 35.94
N LEU A 5 -3.99 82.55 35.18
CA LEU A 5 -3.52 82.51 33.79
C LEU A 5 -2.03 82.91 33.76
N THR A 6 -1.19 82.23 34.54
CA THR A 6 0.29 82.38 34.59
C THR A 6 0.91 81.34 35.51
N GLN A 7 1.47 80.26 34.95
CA GLN A 7 2.69 79.54 35.39
C GLN A 7 2.85 78.24 34.57
N LEU A 8 4.11 77.83 34.35
CA LEU A 8 4.53 76.56 33.71
C LEU A 8 4.30 76.38 32.20
N THR A 9 4.75 77.35 31.40
CA THR A 9 5.12 77.14 29.97
C THR A 9 6.61 77.39 29.67
N VAL A 10 7.46 77.59 30.69
CA VAL A 10 8.90 77.92 30.52
C VAL A 10 9.82 77.09 31.44
N ILE A 11 9.40 75.91 31.92
CA ILE A 11 10.29 74.90 32.54
C ILE A 11 9.88 73.48 32.09
N SER A 12 9.93 73.24 30.78
CA SER A 12 9.95 71.88 30.20
C SER A 12 10.68 71.81 28.84
N TRP A 13 11.36 72.89 28.45
CA TRP A 13 12.07 73.04 27.18
C TRP A 13 13.59 73.19 27.36
N LEU A 14 14.11 72.83 28.54
CA LEU A 14 15.54 72.82 28.85
C LEU A 14 16.00 71.60 29.69
N ILE A 15 15.12 70.60 29.90
CA ILE A 15 15.46 69.28 30.47
C ILE A 15 14.70 68.19 29.66
N CYS A 16 14.90 68.19 28.35
CA CYS A 16 14.55 67.07 27.47
C CYS A 16 15.57 66.99 26.31
N VAL A 17 16.84 67.20 26.64
CA VAL A 17 17.98 67.01 25.74
C VAL A 17 18.68 65.74 26.21
N VAL A 18 18.62 64.70 25.37
CA VAL A 18 19.36 63.44 25.48
C VAL A 18 19.14 62.65 26.79
N LEU A 19 17.97 62.03 26.89
CA LEU A 19 17.85 60.63 27.33
C LEU A 19 17.02 59.83 26.30
N ALA A 20 17.37 60.00 25.02
CA ALA A 20 17.36 58.82 24.16
C ALA A 20 18.47 57.92 24.70
N GLU A 21 18.13 56.67 25.04
CA GLU A 21 19.12 55.64 25.28
C GLU A 21 19.87 55.42 23.96
N SER A 22 20.95 56.16 23.81
CA SER A 22 22.00 55.82 22.85
C SER A 22 22.56 54.51 23.35
N VAL A 23 22.09 53.41 22.75
CA VAL A 23 22.75 52.12 22.85
C VAL A 23 24.17 52.36 22.35
N LEU A 24 25.09 52.55 23.29
CA LEU A 24 26.51 52.72 22.99
C LEU A 24 26.94 51.42 22.32
N ALA A 25 27.18 51.47 21.01
CA ALA A 25 27.72 50.35 20.28
C ALA A 25 28.98 49.86 21.02
N GLN A 26 29.05 48.56 21.31
CA GLN A 26 30.22 47.97 21.97
C GLN A 26 31.50 48.31 21.20
N SER A 27 32.64 48.26 21.88
CA SER A 27 33.93 48.41 21.20
C SER A 27 34.09 47.40 20.05
N SER A 28 34.86 47.79 19.04
CA SER A 28 35.38 46.86 18.04
C SER A 28 36.10 45.68 18.73
N ASN A 29 35.98 44.50 18.13
CA ASN A 29 36.64 43.28 18.58
C ASN A 29 37.12 42.46 17.37
N ILE A 30 37.68 43.17 16.39
CA ILE A 30 38.36 42.61 15.21
C ILE A 30 39.84 42.98 15.34
N VAL A 31 40.69 41.97 15.56
CA VAL A 31 42.12 42.18 15.81
C VAL A 31 42.94 41.38 14.81
N PRO A 32 43.63 42.04 13.86
CA PRO A 32 44.59 41.40 12.97
C PRO A 32 45.67 40.61 13.71
N ASP A 33 46.27 39.66 13.00
CA ASP A 33 47.52 39.01 13.43
C ASP A 33 48.68 39.35 12.47
N ASP A 34 49.89 38.99 12.89
CA ASP A 34 51.13 39.26 12.14
C ASP A 34 51.49 38.13 11.15
N THR A 35 50.64 37.12 10.95
CA THR A 35 50.98 35.90 10.16
C THR A 35 51.05 36.13 8.65
N LEU A 36 50.71 37.35 8.19
CA LEU A 36 50.90 37.82 6.81
C LEU A 36 52.10 38.78 6.67
N ASN A 37 52.88 38.99 7.72
CA ASN A 37 54.07 39.87 7.74
C ASN A 37 53.76 41.29 7.21
N SER A 38 54.48 41.76 6.18
CA SER A 38 54.27 43.10 5.59
C SER A 38 52.94 43.26 4.85
N GLU A 39 52.21 42.18 4.63
CA GLU A 39 50.88 42.15 3.99
C GLU A 39 49.76 41.93 5.03
N SER A 40 49.97 42.38 6.28
CA SER A 40 48.99 42.31 7.36
C SER A 40 47.61 42.86 6.97
N SER A 41 46.59 42.31 7.63
CA SER A 41 45.25 42.90 7.61
C SER A 41 45.24 44.18 8.44
N LEU A 42 44.54 45.20 7.97
CA LEU A 42 44.38 46.49 8.62
C LEU A 42 42.91 46.69 8.97
N VAL A 43 42.63 47.23 10.17
CA VAL A 43 41.27 47.56 10.60
C VAL A 43 41.23 49.05 10.92
N GLU A 44 40.46 49.79 10.15
CA GLU A 44 40.09 51.18 10.44
C GLU A 44 38.79 51.17 11.24
N GLU A 45 38.89 51.37 12.55
CA GLU A 45 37.75 51.38 13.46
C GLU A 45 36.99 52.71 13.39
N ASN A 46 35.67 52.61 13.51
CA ASN A 46 34.75 53.74 13.51
C ASN A 46 34.87 54.65 12.26
N PHE A 47 34.88 54.05 11.06
CA PHE A 47 35.02 54.76 9.79
C PHE A 47 34.01 55.91 9.66
N LEU A 48 34.51 57.11 9.31
CA LEU A 48 33.76 58.37 9.26
C LEU A 48 33.02 58.73 10.58
N GLY A 49 33.43 58.17 11.71
CA GLY A 49 32.78 58.35 13.02
C GLY A 49 31.50 57.51 13.22
N LEU A 50 31.18 56.62 12.28
CA LEU A 50 30.08 55.65 12.38
C LEU A 50 30.62 54.34 12.99
N PRO A 51 29.78 53.46 13.60
CA PRO A 51 30.23 52.17 14.16
C PRO A 51 30.51 51.14 13.05
N ILE A 52 31.48 51.45 12.19
CA ILE A 52 31.86 50.67 11.02
C ILE A 52 33.37 50.38 11.08
N GLU A 53 33.73 49.11 10.96
CA GLU A 53 35.10 48.64 10.77
C GLU A 53 35.36 48.47 9.26
N LEU A 54 36.29 49.24 8.69
CA LEU A 54 36.82 48.93 7.37
C LEU A 54 38.04 48.03 7.48
N ILE A 55 37.97 46.88 6.82
CA ILE A 55 39.06 45.92 6.75
C ILE A 55 39.79 46.11 5.41
N GLN A 56 41.09 46.44 5.49
CA GLN A 56 41.96 46.78 4.37
C GLN A 56 43.27 45.98 4.44
N GLY A 57 44.21 46.22 3.53
CA GLY A 57 45.48 45.49 3.46
C GLY A 57 45.27 44.05 3.00
N GLY A 58 46.00 43.09 3.59
CA GLY A 58 45.96 41.68 3.19
C GLY A 58 46.89 41.33 2.04
N ALA A 59 47.13 40.02 1.86
CA ALA A 59 48.03 39.50 0.83
C ALA A 59 47.24 39.12 -0.44
N ILE A 60 47.62 39.67 -1.60
CA ILE A 60 46.96 39.37 -2.88
C ILE A 60 47.75 38.31 -3.65
N ARG A 61 47.10 37.24 -4.10
CA ARG A 61 47.68 36.21 -4.99
C ARG A 61 46.70 35.88 -6.11
N GLY A 62 46.93 36.44 -7.30
CA GLY A 62 46.04 36.26 -8.44
C GLY A 62 44.62 36.75 -8.11
N ILE A 63 43.64 35.85 -8.18
CA ILE A 63 42.22 36.15 -7.91
C ILE A 63 41.84 36.13 -6.41
N ASN A 64 42.79 35.88 -5.51
CA ASN A 64 42.52 35.74 -4.08
C ASN A 64 43.14 36.87 -3.25
N LEU A 65 42.38 37.38 -2.28
CA LEU A 65 42.82 38.30 -1.23
C LEU A 65 42.76 37.57 0.12
N PHE A 66 43.87 37.51 0.84
CA PHE A 66 44.00 36.81 2.12
C PHE A 66 44.09 37.78 3.29
N HIS A 67 43.25 37.56 4.30
CA HIS A 67 43.25 38.26 5.58
C HIS A 67 43.42 37.27 6.74
N SER A 68 44.04 37.74 7.84
CA SER A 68 44.31 36.93 9.02
C SER A 68 44.11 37.74 10.30
N PHE A 69 43.42 37.13 11.25
CA PHE A 69 43.02 37.76 12.51
C PHE A 69 43.31 36.85 13.70
N ARG A 70 43.71 37.46 14.82
CA ARG A 70 43.67 36.79 16.12
C ARG A 70 42.24 36.70 16.66
N GLU A 71 41.47 37.77 16.48
CA GLU A 71 40.07 37.86 16.91
C GLU A 71 39.22 38.42 15.78
N PHE A 72 38.04 37.85 15.53
CA PHE A 72 37.11 38.36 14.52
C PHE A 72 35.67 38.26 15.03
N ASN A 73 35.20 39.36 15.62
CA ASN A 73 33.86 39.48 16.19
C ASN A 73 33.24 40.81 15.73
N VAL A 74 32.00 40.76 15.24
CA VAL A 74 31.24 41.94 14.79
C VAL A 74 30.14 42.20 15.81
N SER A 75 30.40 43.12 16.74
CA SER A 75 29.49 43.43 17.85
C SER A 75 28.13 43.96 17.38
N GLU A 76 27.10 43.82 18.21
CA GLU A 76 25.76 44.31 17.92
C GLU A 76 25.75 45.83 17.63
N GLY A 77 24.98 46.25 16.63
CA GLY A 77 24.92 47.63 16.17
C GLY A 77 26.15 48.12 15.37
N ARG A 78 27.16 47.26 15.15
CA ARG A 78 28.33 47.57 14.31
C ARG A 78 28.22 46.95 12.91
N SER A 79 29.15 47.31 12.03
CA SER A 79 29.31 46.68 10.71
C SER A 79 30.77 46.53 10.33
N ALA A 80 31.18 45.36 9.83
CA ALA A 80 32.52 45.11 9.33
C ALA A 80 32.51 44.87 7.82
N TYR A 81 33.29 45.64 7.07
CA TYR A 81 33.37 45.55 5.61
C TYR A 81 34.79 45.29 5.12
N PHE A 82 34.98 44.18 4.41
CA PHE A 82 36.21 43.94 3.63
C PHE A 82 36.23 44.84 2.40
N ILE A 83 37.25 45.68 2.28
CA ILE A 83 37.54 46.47 1.09
C ILE A 83 38.32 45.62 0.10
N ASN A 84 37.70 45.35 -1.03
CA ASN A 84 38.33 44.74 -2.19
C ASN A 84 39.09 45.81 -2.99
N PRO A 85 40.44 45.69 -3.13
CA PRO A 85 41.26 46.66 -3.86
C PRO A 85 41.20 46.50 -5.39
N SER A 86 40.68 45.39 -5.93
CA SER A 86 40.57 45.18 -7.38
C SER A 86 39.34 44.37 -7.79
N ALA A 87 38.70 44.78 -8.88
CA ALA A 87 37.62 44.02 -9.49
C ALA A 87 38.03 42.62 -10.01
N ASP A 88 39.33 42.35 -10.15
CA ASP A 88 39.87 41.04 -10.56
C ASP A 88 39.87 39.99 -9.43
N ILE A 89 39.75 40.43 -8.16
CA ILE A 89 39.69 39.53 -7.01
C ILE A 89 38.30 38.87 -6.97
N GLN A 90 38.31 37.54 -7.02
CA GLN A 90 37.11 36.69 -6.99
C GLN A 90 36.84 36.15 -5.59
N ASN A 91 37.86 35.98 -4.74
CA ASN A 91 37.69 35.43 -3.39
C ASN A 91 38.45 36.26 -2.36
N ILE A 92 37.77 36.65 -1.28
CA ILE A 92 38.33 37.20 -0.06
C ILE A 92 38.31 36.09 0.99
N LEU A 93 39.46 35.71 1.53
CA LEU A 93 39.61 34.64 2.51
C LEU A 93 40.12 35.20 3.82
N ALA A 94 39.26 35.19 4.84
CA ALA A 94 39.57 35.62 6.20
C ALA A 94 39.71 34.40 7.12
N ARG A 95 40.90 34.19 7.68
CA ARG A 95 41.13 33.18 8.73
C ARG A 95 41.20 33.81 10.12
N VAL A 96 40.72 33.08 11.13
CA VAL A 96 40.93 33.39 12.54
C VAL A 96 41.94 32.40 13.12
N ALA A 97 43.15 32.87 13.38
CA ALA A 97 44.26 32.08 13.92
C ALA A 97 44.35 32.09 15.45
N GLY A 98 43.45 32.81 16.14
CA GLY A 98 43.28 32.73 17.58
C GLY A 98 42.50 31.49 18.04
N THR A 99 42.17 31.45 19.33
CA THR A 99 41.50 30.31 19.99
C THR A 99 40.02 30.55 20.29
N ASN A 100 39.47 31.70 19.91
CA ASN A 100 38.10 32.10 20.20
C ASN A 100 37.20 31.91 18.98
N ARG A 101 35.94 31.54 19.23
CA ARG A 101 34.88 31.51 18.20
C ARG A 101 34.60 32.92 17.67
N SER A 102 34.08 33.01 16.45
CA SER A 102 33.63 34.29 15.88
C SER A 102 32.19 34.59 16.24
N GLU A 103 31.95 35.75 16.84
CA GLU A 103 30.63 36.26 17.22
C GLU A 103 30.18 37.36 16.25
N ILE A 104 29.24 37.04 15.36
CA ILE A 104 28.75 37.92 14.30
C ILE A 104 27.34 38.40 14.67
N PHE A 105 27.28 39.46 15.47
CA PHE A 105 26.04 40.05 16.01
C PHE A 105 25.61 41.34 15.28
N GLY A 106 26.51 41.94 14.48
CA GLY A 106 26.24 43.04 13.55
C GLY A 106 26.29 42.61 12.07
N VAL A 107 26.56 43.56 11.18
CA VAL A 107 26.60 43.32 9.72
C VAL A 107 28.01 42.94 9.27
N LEU A 108 28.16 41.85 8.51
CA LEU A 108 29.42 41.46 7.87
C LEU A 108 29.30 41.54 6.34
N GLY A 109 30.18 42.29 5.67
CA GLY A 109 30.04 42.52 4.22
C GLY A 109 31.33 42.79 3.44
N THR A 110 31.16 43.11 2.15
CA THR A 110 32.24 43.33 1.18
C THR A 110 31.95 44.53 0.26
N LEU A 111 32.89 45.48 0.17
CA LEU A 111 32.81 46.65 -0.70
C LEU A 111 34.04 46.72 -1.62
N GLN A 112 33.94 47.42 -2.74
CA GLN A 112 35.09 47.83 -3.54
C GLN A 112 35.76 49.07 -2.91
N SER A 113 36.96 49.45 -3.39
CA SER A 113 37.64 50.69 -2.97
C SER A 113 36.85 51.99 -3.22
N ASP A 114 35.87 51.98 -4.11
CA ASP A 114 34.96 53.11 -4.37
C ASP A 114 33.66 53.04 -3.53
N PHE A 115 33.61 52.12 -2.55
CA PHE A 115 32.46 51.81 -1.71
C PHE A 115 31.23 51.25 -2.46
N SER A 116 31.37 50.84 -3.72
CA SER A 116 30.34 50.04 -4.41
C SER A 116 30.32 48.58 -3.93
N PRO A 117 29.25 47.80 -4.16
CA PRO A 117 29.19 46.39 -3.75
C PRO A 117 30.28 45.54 -4.45
N SER A 118 31.11 44.84 -3.65
CA SER A 118 32.12 43.93 -4.21
C SER A 118 31.48 42.64 -4.72
N LYS A 119 31.88 42.19 -5.92
CA LYS A 119 31.43 40.91 -6.50
C LYS A 119 32.20 39.69 -5.97
N ALA A 120 33.24 39.90 -5.16
CA ALA A 120 34.06 38.83 -4.63
C ALA A 120 33.27 37.98 -3.61
N ASN A 121 33.54 36.68 -3.62
CA ASN A 121 33.10 35.74 -2.60
C ASN A 121 33.81 36.04 -1.28
N LEU A 122 33.15 35.82 -0.14
CA LEU A 122 33.76 35.94 1.19
C LEU A 122 33.79 34.58 1.89
N PHE A 123 34.98 34.12 2.25
CA PHE A 123 35.23 32.92 3.05
C PHE A 123 35.68 33.34 4.46
N LEU A 124 34.88 33.01 5.48
CA LEU A 124 35.23 33.16 6.89
C LEU A 124 35.58 31.79 7.48
N ILE A 125 36.81 31.64 7.97
CA ILE A 125 37.39 30.38 8.44
C ILE A 125 37.75 30.53 9.92
N ASN A 126 37.04 29.85 10.83
CA ASN A 126 37.38 29.82 12.25
C ASN A 126 37.16 28.41 12.86
N PRO A 127 38.23 27.63 13.09
CA PRO A 127 38.13 26.28 13.65
C PRO A 127 37.47 26.20 15.03
N ASN A 128 37.44 27.30 15.78
CA ASN A 128 36.90 27.36 17.14
C ASN A 128 35.38 27.60 17.19
N GLY A 129 34.74 27.81 16.03
CA GLY A 129 33.29 27.98 15.89
C GLY A 129 32.88 29.34 15.38
N ILE A 130 31.63 29.44 14.90
CA ILE A 130 31.02 30.68 14.40
C ILE A 130 29.60 30.77 14.93
N ILE A 131 29.21 31.91 15.50
CA ILE A 131 27.83 32.20 15.91
C ILE A 131 27.33 33.49 15.28
N PHE A 132 26.21 33.40 14.56
CA PHE A 132 25.44 34.54 14.06
C PHE A 132 24.33 34.85 15.07
N GLY A 133 24.40 36.03 15.70
CA GLY A 133 23.43 36.46 16.71
C GLY A 133 22.11 36.92 16.09
N GLN A 134 21.12 37.25 16.93
CA GLN A 134 19.76 37.59 16.47
C GLN A 134 19.71 38.73 15.45
N ASN A 135 20.57 39.73 15.62
CA ASN A 135 20.72 40.90 14.74
C ASN A 135 21.89 40.78 13.74
N GLY A 136 22.59 39.64 13.74
CA GLY A 136 23.65 39.34 12.78
C GLY A 136 23.10 39.27 11.36
N SER A 137 23.83 39.83 10.38
CA SER A 137 23.44 39.77 8.97
C SER A 137 24.65 39.83 8.04
N ILE A 138 24.45 39.39 6.80
CA ILE A 138 25.48 39.35 5.76
C ILE A 138 25.11 40.38 4.67
N ASN A 139 26.11 41.12 4.19
CA ASN A 139 26.01 42.07 3.08
C ASN A 139 27.17 41.85 2.09
N VAL A 140 27.15 40.69 1.44
CA VAL A 140 28.19 40.22 0.51
C VAL A 140 27.62 40.24 -0.92
N GLY A 141 28.38 40.80 -1.87
CA GLY A 141 27.97 40.89 -3.28
C GLY A 141 28.36 39.67 -4.13
N GLY A 142 29.30 38.85 -3.66
CA GLY A 142 29.55 37.48 -4.13
C GLY A 142 28.81 36.43 -3.30
N SER A 143 29.29 35.18 -3.37
CA SER A 143 28.84 34.09 -2.49
C SER A 143 29.51 34.16 -1.12
N PHE A 144 28.83 33.70 -0.08
CA PHE A 144 29.34 33.67 1.29
C PHE A 144 29.60 32.23 1.73
N VAL A 145 30.74 32.00 2.39
CA VAL A 145 31.12 30.72 2.98
C VAL A 145 31.57 30.97 4.42
N ALA A 146 30.92 30.31 5.38
CA ALA A 146 31.37 30.27 6.76
C ALA A 146 31.77 28.82 7.11
N THR A 147 32.97 28.64 7.64
CA THR A 147 33.49 27.30 7.93
C THR A 147 34.32 27.21 9.22
N THR A 148 34.22 26.06 9.89
CA THR A 148 35.07 25.69 11.04
C THR A 148 36.15 24.67 10.65
N ALA A 149 36.49 24.61 9.37
CA ALA A 149 37.64 23.87 8.86
C ALA A 149 38.97 24.49 9.33
N ASP A 150 39.97 23.64 9.57
CA ASP A 150 41.36 24.00 9.90
C ASP A 150 42.08 24.76 8.79
N ALA A 151 41.75 24.44 7.53
CA ALA A 151 42.39 25.02 6.36
C ALA A 151 41.55 24.92 5.09
N VAL A 152 41.85 25.82 4.15
CA VAL A 152 41.38 25.76 2.75
C VAL A 152 42.54 25.33 1.85
N ARG A 153 42.31 24.34 0.99
CA ARG A 153 43.29 23.81 0.02
C ARG A 153 43.09 24.42 -1.37
N PHE A 154 44.20 24.64 -2.07
CA PHE A 154 44.24 25.17 -3.44
C PHE A 154 44.91 24.18 -4.41
N ASN A 155 44.22 23.05 -4.69
CA ASN A 155 44.77 21.89 -5.42
C ASN A 155 46.19 21.55 -4.94
N ASN A 156 47.17 21.62 -5.85
CA ASN A 156 48.59 21.34 -5.58
C ASN A 156 49.42 22.60 -5.23
N GLN A 157 48.80 23.79 -5.13
CA GLN A 157 49.52 25.05 -4.82
C GLN A 157 49.76 25.26 -3.32
N GLY A 158 49.00 24.59 -2.44
CA GLY A 158 49.19 24.65 -0.99
C GLY A 158 47.90 24.84 -0.20
N LEU A 159 48.06 25.30 1.04
CA LEU A 159 47.00 25.47 2.04
C LEU A 159 46.99 26.90 2.58
N PHE A 160 45.80 27.39 2.94
CA PHE A 160 45.60 28.55 3.80
C PHE A 160 44.95 28.05 5.11
N SER A 161 45.78 27.83 6.14
CA SER A 161 45.34 27.27 7.42
C SER A 161 45.16 28.34 8.49
N ALA A 162 44.15 28.16 9.34
CA ALA A 162 43.88 28.91 10.55
C ALA A 162 44.65 28.36 11.76
N SER A 163 44.69 27.03 11.92
CA SER A 163 45.34 26.34 13.04
C SER A 163 46.85 26.15 12.89
N SER A 164 47.39 26.21 11.66
CA SER A 164 48.83 26.27 11.36
C SER A 164 49.12 27.43 10.38
N PRO A 165 49.07 28.69 10.83
CA PRO A 165 49.05 29.84 9.93
C PRO A 165 50.42 30.17 9.32
N GLU A 166 50.54 29.95 8.01
CA GLU A 166 51.69 30.38 7.19
C GLU A 166 51.32 31.52 6.23
N VAL A 167 52.33 32.18 5.64
CA VAL A 167 52.16 33.20 4.59
C VAL A 167 51.84 32.52 3.26
N PRO A 168 50.73 32.86 2.58
CA PRO A 168 50.41 32.27 1.27
C PRO A 168 51.41 32.74 0.20
N GLN A 169 52.17 31.81 -0.39
CA GLN A 169 53.18 32.14 -1.40
C GLN A 169 52.61 32.17 -2.83
N LEU A 170 51.92 31.10 -3.27
CA LEU A 170 51.48 30.93 -4.66
C LEU A 170 50.04 30.40 -4.78
N LEU A 171 49.14 30.84 -3.89
CA LEU A 171 47.72 30.41 -3.90
C LEU A 171 46.91 31.27 -4.88
N THR A 172 47.12 31.09 -6.18
CA THR A 172 46.59 31.96 -7.25
C THR A 172 45.32 31.46 -7.94
N ILE A 173 44.88 30.22 -7.66
CA ILE A 173 43.69 29.58 -8.24
C ILE A 173 42.51 29.58 -7.26
N ASN A 174 41.35 29.05 -7.65
CA ASN A 174 40.21 28.91 -6.75
C ASN A 174 40.47 27.93 -5.58
N PRO A 175 39.87 28.17 -4.41
CA PRO A 175 39.70 27.16 -3.35
C PRO A 175 39.13 25.84 -3.90
N SER A 176 39.63 24.71 -3.37
CA SER A 176 39.35 23.36 -3.90
C SER A 176 38.88 22.33 -2.87
N ALA A 177 39.12 22.60 -1.57
CA ALA A 177 38.62 21.77 -0.48
C ALA A 177 38.79 22.48 0.88
N PHE A 178 38.01 22.03 1.84
CA PHE A 178 38.13 22.31 3.26
C PHE A 178 38.76 21.10 3.96
N LEU A 179 39.64 21.35 4.93
CA LEU A 179 40.31 20.34 5.73
C LEU A 179 39.86 20.42 7.18
N PHE A 180 39.47 19.28 7.75
CA PHE A 180 39.20 19.09 9.17
C PHE A 180 40.20 18.05 9.66
N ASN A 181 41.35 18.47 10.19
CA ASN A 181 42.48 17.56 10.39
C ASN A 181 43.44 17.89 11.55
N GLN A 182 43.25 19.01 12.25
CA GLN A 182 44.07 19.42 13.40
C GLN A 182 43.23 19.55 14.67
N ILE A 183 42.00 20.08 14.57
CA ILE A 183 41.12 20.35 15.72
C ILE A 183 39.77 19.64 15.52
N GLN A 184 39.12 19.27 16.62
CA GLN A 184 37.74 18.74 16.59
C GLN A 184 36.79 19.80 16.00
N PRO A 185 35.98 19.48 14.96
CA PRO A 185 35.17 20.47 14.26
C PRO A 185 34.16 21.18 15.17
N ALA A 186 34.37 22.48 15.41
CA ALA A 186 33.47 23.27 16.22
C ALA A 186 32.13 23.57 15.50
N PRO A 187 31.04 23.85 16.24
CA PRO A 187 29.74 24.10 15.63
C PRO A 187 29.63 25.47 14.94
N ILE A 188 28.69 25.56 14.00
CA ILE A 188 28.17 26.82 13.47
C ILE A 188 26.76 27.02 14.01
N ILE A 189 26.49 28.15 14.65
CA ILE A 189 25.19 28.47 15.23
C ILE A 189 24.59 29.67 14.52
N ASN A 190 23.37 29.54 14.00
CA ASN A 190 22.59 30.61 13.41
C ASN A 190 21.38 30.94 14.28
N GLN A 191 21.37 32.15 14.86
CA GLN A 191 20.22 32.76 15.54
C GLN A 191 19.67 33.98 14.77
N SER A 192 20.25 34.35 13.62
CA SER A 192 19.90 35.58 12.92
C SER A 192 18.45 35.57 12.44
N ARG A 193 17.62 36.47 12.96
CA ARG A 193 16.35 36.82 12.32
C ARG A 193 16.51 38.06 11.46
N GLY A 194 17.43 38.96 11.85
CA GLY A 194 17.78 40.15 11.10
C GLY A 194 16.68 41.22 11.09
N VAL A 195 16.93 42.28 10.31
CA VAL A 195 16.11 43.50 10.34
C VAL A 195 15.05 43.43 9.24
N ASN A 196 13.82 43.86 9.54
CA ASN A 196 12.77 43.97 8.52
C ASN A 196 13.14 45.03 7.48
N LEU A 197 13.59 44.61 6.30
CA LEU A 197 13.87 45.49 5.17
C LEU A 197 12.57 46.08 4.58
N TYR A 198 11.48 45.33 4.69
CA TYR A 198 10.11 45.73 4.35
C TYR A 198 9.12 45.15 5.37
N PRO A 199 7.94 45.75 5.58
CA PRO A 199 6.89 45.15 6.39
C PRO A 199 6.51 43.75 5.88
N GLY A 200 6.74 42.73 6.69
CA GLY A 200 6.45 41.33 6.35
C GLY A 200 7.58 40.54 5.69
N ILE A 201 8.79 41.11 5.53
CA ILE A 201 9.97 40.36 5.06
C ILE A 201 11.08 40.47 6.12
N THR A 202 11.26 39.40 6.89
CA THR A 202 12.32 39.27 7.90
C THR A 202 13.52 38.59 7.26
N SER A 203 14.67 39.28 7.22
CA SER A 203 15.86 38.88 6.46
C SER A 203 17.05 38.64 7.39
N GLY A 204 17.33 37.37 7.72
CA GLY A 204 18.50 36.96 8.50
C GLY A 204 19.81 37.04 7.70
N ILE A 205 20.66 36.00 7.79
CA ILE A 205 21.80 35.84 6.86
C ILE A 205 21.27 35.83 5.43
N THR A 206 21.56 36.89 4.69
CA THR A 206 21.01 37.13 3.34
C THR A 206 22.16 37.30 2.35
N SER A 207 22.09 36.65 1.19
CA SER A 207 23.04 36.89 0.09
C SER A 207 22.47 37.84 -0.94
N SER A 208 23.36 38.36 -1.80
CA SER A 208 22.94 38.92 -3.08
C SER A 208 22.22 37.88 -3.94
N TYR A 209 21.42 38.37 -4.89
CA TYR A 209 20.63 37.56 -5.81
C TYR A 209 21.51 36.60 -6.63
N GLU A 210 21.06 35.34 -6.80
CA GLU A 210 21.78 34.25 -7.49
C GLU A 210 23.17 33.89 -6.91
N LYS A 211 23.43 34.22 -5.64
CA LYS A 211 24.66 33.85 -4.92
C LYS A 211 24.46 32.67 -3.96
N SER A 212 25.56 32.03 -3.59
CA SER A 212 25.56 30.86 -2.71
C SER A 212 25.85 31.25 -1.25
N ILE A 213 25.25 30.54 -0.30
CA ILE A 213 25.53 30.60 1.14
C ILE A 213 25.89 29.19 1.59
N LEU A 214 27.15 28.99 1.98
CA LEU A 214 27.67 27.71 2.45
C LEU A 214 27.97 27.79 3.95
N LEU A 215 27.38 26.90 4.75
CA LEU A 215 27.73 26.68 6.16
C LEU A 215 28.34 25.29 6.33
N LEU A 216 29.64 25.21 6.61
CA LEU A 216 30.38 23.95 6.64
C LEU A 216 31.26 23.82 7.89
N GLY A 217 30.91 22.97 8.85
CA GLY A 217 31.67 22.88 10.10
C GLY A 217 31.65 21.52 10.80
N GLY A 218 31.60 21.56 12.13
CA GLY A 218 30.99 20.49 12.93
C GLY A 218 29.47 20.60 12.84
N ASN A 219 28.77 20.43 13.97
CA ASN A 219 27.30 20.52 13.99
C ASN A 219 26.82 21.91 13.54
N VAL A 220 25.81 21.97 12.67
CA VAL A 220 25.20 23.23 12.22
C VAL A 220 23.81 23.39 12.83
N ILE A 221 23.62 24.45 13.63
CA ILE A 221 22.44 24.63 14.47
C ILE A 221 21.75 25.94 14.11
N PHE A 222 20.51 25.85 13.61
CA PHE A 222 19.61 26.98 13.45
C PHE A 222 18.69 27.05 14.68
N ASP A 223 19.00 27.97 15.56
CA ASP A 223 18.26 28.24 16.80
C ASP A 223 17.30 29.41 16.56
N GLY A 224 16.27 29.17 15.75
CA GLY A 224 15.38 30.20 15.22
C GLY A 224 16.00 31.10 14.13
N GLY A 225 17.21 30.77 13.66
CA GLY A 225 17.90 31.51 12.60
C GLY A 225 17.26 31.34 11.21
N ILE A 226 17.34 32.40 10.42
CA ILE A 226 16.86 32.52 9.04
C ILE A 226 18.09 32.61 8.11
N ILE A 227 18.04 31.90 6.98
CA ILE A 227 18.93 32.10 5.83
C ILE A 227 18.08 32.36 4.59
N THR A 228 18.45 33.39 3.81
CA THR A 228 17.77 33.78 2.57
C THR A 228 18.77 33.93 1.42
N ALA A 229 18.75 33.03 0.43
CA ALA A 229 19.57 33.11 -0.78
C ALA A 229 18.68 33.21 -2.03
N LEU A 230 18.28 34.43 -2.39
CA LEU A 230 17.24 34.64 -3.42
C LEU A 230 17.71 34.15 -4.80
N GLY A 231 17.07 33.11 -5.36
CA GLY A 231 17.50 32.45 -6.60
C GLY A 231 18.88 31.78 -6.53
N GLY A 232 19.43 31.68 -5.32
CA GLY A 232 20.80 31.27 -5.04
C GLY A 232 20.94 29.79 -4.74
N LYS A 233 21.98 29.46 -3.96
CA LYS A 233 22.15 28.14 -3.35
C LYS A 233 22.34 28.30 -1.84
N VAL A 234 21.69 27.47 -1.03
CA VAL A 234 22.06 27.25 0.37
C VAL A 234 22.60 25.83 0.48
N GLU A 235 23.83 25.68 0.98
CA GLU A 235 24.40 24.37 1.24
C GLU A 235 24.94 24.29 2.67
N VAL A 236 24.49 23.27 3.41
CA VAL A 236 24.80 23.09 4.83
C VAL A 236 25.28 21.69 5.09
N GLY A 237 26.37 21.57 5.84
CA GLY A 237 26.80 20.28 6.36
C GLY A 237 28.00 20.38 7.27
N GLY A 238 28.59 19.22 7.58
CA GLY A 238 29.76 19.17 8.41
C GLY A 238 30.36 17.78 8.52
N LEU A 239 31.52 17.70 9.18
CA LEU A 239 32.16 16.45 9.57
C LEU A 239 32.19 16.35 11.09
N ALA A 240 31.92 15.17 11.63
CA ALA A 240 32.05 14.88 13.07
C ALA A 240 33.46 14.36 13.43
N GLU A 241 34.26 14.03 12.42
CA GLU A 241 35.61 13.47 12.55
C GLU A 241 36.54 14.05 11.47
N ASN A 242 37.83 13.75 11.59
CA ASN A 242 38.83 14.26 10.66
C ASN A 242 38.58 13.79 9.22
N GLY A 243 38.64 14.73 8.26
CA GLY A 243 38.45 14.46 6.85
C GLY A 243 38.64 15.70 5.98
N SER A 244 38.18 15.62 4.74
CA SER A 244 38.18 16.74 3.80
C SER A 244 36.90 16.73 2.97
N VAL A 245 36.30 17.90 2.81
CA VAL A 245 35.17 18.14 1.93
C VAL A 245 35.70 18.91 0.73
N ALA A 246 35.55 18.37 -0.49
CA ALA A 246 36.01 19.09 -1.67
C ALA A 246 35.04 20.21 -2.03
N LEU A 247 35.54 21.25 -2.70
CA LEU A 247 34.76 22.39 -3.17
C LEU A 247 34.96 22.52 -4.69
N ASN A 248 33.87 22.47 -5.42
CA ASN A 248 33.82 22.87 -6.82
C ASN A 248 33.32 24.33 -6.90
N ILE A 249 33.91 25.13 -7.80
CA ILE A 249 33.49 26.52 -8.04
C ILE A 249 33.31 26.71 -9.55
N ASP A 250 32.07 26.91 -9.98
CA ASP A 250 31.71 27.25 -11.35
C ASP A 250 30.91 28.56 -11.37
N GLY A 251 31.59 29.66 -11.69
CA GLY A 251 31.03 31.01 -11.65
C GLY A 251 30.50 31.39 -10.25
N ASN A 252 29.18 31.51 -10.12
CA ASN A 252 28.51 31.80 -8.85
C ASN A 252 28.15 30.55 -8.03
N ASN A 253 28.19 29.36 -8.65
CA ASN A 253 27.81 28.11 -8.02
C ASN A 253 28.99 27.52 -7.25
N LEU A 254 28.78 27.24 -5.97
CA LEU A 254 29.74 26.60 -5.09
C LEU A 254 29.13 25.28 -4.62
N ASP A 255 29.78 24.15 -4.91
CA ASP A 255 29.29 22.81 -4.55
C ASP A 255 30.25 22.10 -3.60
N LEU A 256 29.73 21.61 -2.47
CA LEU A 256 30.48 20.75 -1.57
C LEU A 256 30.35 19.28 -1.98
N ILE A 257 31.47 18.56 -1.94
CA ILE A 257 31.54 17.12 -2.20
C ILE A 257 32.04 16.45 -0.92
N PHE A 258 31.10 15.83 -0.21
CA PHE A 258 31.38 15.15 1.06
C PHE A 258 32.01 13.77 0.84
N PRO A 259 32.96 13.37 1.69
CA PRO A 259 33.55 12.03 1.62
C PRO A 259 32.56 10.96 2.07
N THR A 260 32.58 9.80 1.41
CA THR A 260 31.71 8.66 1.75
C THR A 260 32.02 8.10 3.13
N ASN A 261 33.30 7.84 3.41
CA ASN A 261 33.78 7.06 4.56
C ASN A 261 34.16 7.90 5.79
N VAL A 262 33.64 9.12 5.93
CA VAL A 262 33.84 9.96 7.13
C VAL A 262 32.50 10.28 7.77
N ALA A 263 32.43 10.23 9.09
CA ALA A 263 31.26 10.62 9.87
C ALA A 263 30.89 12.08 9.58
N LYS A 264 29.64 12.31 9.16
CA LYS A 264 29.09 13.65 8.94
C LYS A 264 28.65 14.23 10.28
N ALA A 265 28.63 15.55 10.39
CA ALA A 265 28.09 16.24 11.56
C ALA A 265 26.55 16.30 11.50
N ASP A 266 25.92 16.68 12.61
CA ASP A 266 24.47 16.83 12.67
C ASP A 266 24.00 18.23 12.25
N ILE A 267 22.77 18.32 11.73
CA ILE A 267 22.11 19.58 11.36
C ILE A 267 20.79 19.70 12.12
N TYR A 268 20.59 20.82 12.81
CA TYR A 268 19.44 21.05 13.68
C TYR A 268 18.72 22.34 13.27
N LEU A 269 17.47 22.25 12.80
CA LEU A 269 16.57 23.39 12.56
C LEU A 269 15.48 23.38 13.64
N THR A 270 15.41 24.45 14.43
CA THR A 270 14.48 24.56 15.57
C THR A 270 13.92 25.97 15.74
N LYS A 271 12.80 26.10 16.48
CA LYS A 271 12.20 27.38 16.91
C LYS A 271 11.88 28.34 15.75
N GLN A 272 11.17 27.88 14.73
CA GLN A 272 10.86 28.67 13.52
C GLN A 272 12.14 29.18 12.83
N ALA A 273 13.13 28.30 12.71
CA ALA A 273 14.24 28.49 11.78
C ALA A 273 13.76 28.30 10.32
N LEU A 274 14.35 29.07 9.40
CA LEU A 274 13.94 29.13 8.00
C LEU A 274 15.15 29.06 7.07
N ILE A 275 15.11 28.18 6.07
CA ILE A 275 15.99 28.22 4.90
C ILE A 275 15.12 28.58 3.68
N ASN A 276 15.37 29.73 3.07
CA ASN A 276 14.58 30.25 1.96
C ASN A 276 15.46 30.53 0.73
N THR A 277 15.21 29.82 -0.37
CA THR A 277 15.94 30.00 -1.63
C THR A 277 15.08 30.55 -2.77
N THR A 278 13.92 31.11 -2.43
CA THR A 278 12.94 31.71 -3.36
C THR A 278 13.55 32.67 -4.38
N GLY A 279 13.15 32.58 -5.66
CA GLY A 279 13.68 33.46 -6.72
C GLY A 279 12.91 33.36 -8.04
N GLU A 280 13.38 34.03 -9.09
CA GLU A 280 12.72 33.96 -10.40
C GLU A 280 12.75 32.55 -10.98
N ALA A 281 13.87 31.83 -10.81
CA ALA A 281 14.07 30.43 -11.15
C ALA A 281 14.00 29.48 -9.94
N GLY A 282 13.56 29.98 -8.78
CA GLY A 282 13.84 29.32 -7.50
C GLY A 282 15.36 29.18 -7.24
N GLY A 283 15.71 28.60 -6.10
CA GLY A 283 17.10 28.38 -5.71
C GLY A 283 17.26 26.99 -5.09
N GLU A 284 18.50 26.53 -5.04
CA GLU A 284 18.84 25.18 -4.60
C GLU A 284 19.11 25.14 -3.09
N THR A 285 18.57 24.15 -2.39
CA THR A 285 18.97 23.86 -1.00
C THR A 285 19.58 22.47 -0.93
N GLN A 286 20.74 22.32 -0.30
CA GLN A 286 21.40 21.03 -0.08
C GLN A 286 21.81 20.89 1.38
N LEU A 287 21.32 19.84 2.06
CA LEU A 287 21.73 19.50 3.43
C LEU A 287 22.46 18.15 3.43
N VAL A 288 23.65 18.08 4.02
CA VAL A 288 24.43 16.83 4.15
C VAL A 288 24.91 16.67 5.60
N GLY A 289 24.34 15.69 6.30
CA GLY A 289 24.60 15.46 7.72
C GLY A 289 24.60 13.99 8.12
N ASN A 290 24.73 13.70 9.41
CA ASN A 290 24.49 12.37 9.97
C ASN A 290 23.05 12.28 10.50
N ASN A 291 22.71 13.07 11.52
CA ASN A 291 21.34 13.33 11.91
C ASN A 291 20.91 14.72 11.41
N ILE A 292 19.79 14.79 10.69
CA ILE A 292 19.16 16.05 10.28
C ILE A 292 17.80 16.12 10.95
N LYS A 293 17.54 17.21 11.69
CA LYS A 293 16.35 17.37 12.50
C LYS A 293 15.68 18.71 12.21
N ILE A 294 14.41 18.67 11.84
CA ILE A 294 13.59 19.87 11.52
C ILE A 294 12.38 19.88 12.46
N ALA A 295 12.38 20.82 13.42
CA ALA A 295 11.45 20.85 14.54
C ALA A 295 10.99 22.28 14.88
N GLY A 296 9.97 22.42 15.73
CA GLY A 296 9.47 23.69 16.23
C GLY A 296 8.97 24.64 15.14
N GLN A 297 8.13 24.16 14.21
CA GLN A 297 7.62 24.92 13.06
C GLN A 297 8.74 25.48 12.16
N SER A 298 9.80 24.70 11.93
CA SER A 298 10.89 25.10 11.04
C SER A 298 10.59 24.77 9.58
N GLU A 299 11.14 25.57 8.67
CA GLU A 299 10.78 25.56 7.24
C GLU A 299 12.01 25.53 6.33
N ILE A 300 11.93 24.72 5.27
CA ILE A 300 12.84 24.78 4.11
C ILE A 300 11.99 25.02 2.87
N ILE A 301 12.13 26.18 2.22
CA ILE A 301 11.26 26.60 1.12
C ILE A 301 12.04 27.11 -0.10
N SER A 302 11.53 26.77 -1.30
CA SER A 302 11.98 27.34 -2.57
C SER A 302 10.79 27.65 -3.48
N VAL A 303 10.47 28.94 -3.61
CA VAL A 303 9.38 29.43 -4.47
C VAL A 303 9.93 29.94 -5.81
N THR A 304 9.25 29.63 -6.91
CA THR A 304 9.65 30.02 -8.28
C THR A 304 8.58 30.89 -8.95
N PHE A 305 8.93 32.13 -9.27
CA PHE A 305 7.99 33.14 -9.76
C PHE A 305 7.97 33.38 -11.28
N ARG A 306 8.99 32.95 -12.05
CA ARG A 306 9.03 33.16 -13.51
C ARG A 306 8.99 31.86 -14.31
N ASN A 307 8.91 32.04 -15.63
CA ASN A 307 8.86 31.01 -16.67
C ASN A 307 10.20 30.28 -16.86
N GLN A 308 10.78 29.76 -15.77
CA GLN A 308 12.05 29.03 -15.74
C GLN A 308 11.90 27.72 -14.96
N ASN A 309 12.72 26.71 -15.23
CA ASN A 309 12.74 25.48 -14.44
C ASN A 309 13.33 25.76 -13.05
N SER A 310 12.67 25.23 -12.03
CA SER A 310 13.09 25.36 -10.64
C SER A 310 14.32 24.51 -10.31
N ARG A 311 15.12 24.97 -9.33
CA ARG A 311 16.14 24.13 -8.68
C ARG A 311 15.55 23.31 -7.52
N ASN A 312 16.31 22.34 -7.04
CA ASN A 312 15.82 21.30 -6.12
C ASN A 312 16.13 21.59 -4.65
N ILE A 313 15.43 20.89 -3.76
CA ILE A 313 15.84 20.67 -2.37
C ILE A 313 16.41 19.25 -2.30
N LYS A 314 17.63 19.10 -1.79
CA LYS A 314 18.36 17.83 -1.63
C LYS A 314 18.73 17.62 -0.17
N ILE A 315 18.43 16.46 0.40
CA ILE A 315 18.80 16.12 1.77
C ILE A 315 19.46 14.74 1.79
N GLN A 316 20.65 14.66 2.38
CA GLN A 316 21.42 13.43 2.52
C GLN A 316 21.79 13.22 4.00
N ALA A 317 21.33 12.12 4.59
CA ALA A 317 21.58 11.83 6.01
C ALA A 317 21.66 10.33 6.32
N SER A 318 22.10 9.98 7.54
CA SER A 318 21.76 8.67 8.12
C SER A 318 20.31 8.70 8.62
N GLN A 319 19.94 9.76 9.34
CA GLN A 319 18.63 9.97 9.97
C GLN A 319 18.07 11.34 9.55
N LEU A 320 16.80 11.40 9.14
CA LEU A 320 16.04 12.63 8.95
C LEU A 320 14.77 12.59 9.79
N ASP A 321 14.66 13.50 10.77
CA ASP A 321 13.49 13.68 11.63
C ASP A 321 12.78 15.00 11.31
N ILE A 322 11.50 14.95 10.95
CA ILE A 322 10.65 16.14 10.69
C ILE A 322 9.41 16.07 11.59
N PHE A 323 9.24 17.03 12.50
CA PHE A 323 8.12 17.02 13.45
C PHE A 323 7.77 18.43 13.97
N GLU A 324 6.88 18.54 14.95
CA GLU A 324 6.43 19.83 15.54
C GLU A 324 5.90 20.81 14.47
N SER A 325 5.13 20.30 13.50
CA SER A 325 4.54 21.07 12.38
C SER A 325 5.54 21.68 11.39
N SER A 326 6.79 21.19 11.35
CA SER A 326 7.82 21.65 10.41
C SER A 326 7.58 21.20 8.96
N GLN A 327 8.13 21.93 7.99
CA GLN A 327 7.84 21.77 6.56
C GLN A 327 9.08 21.79 5.65
N ILE A 328 9.06 20.97 4.60
CA ILE A 328 9.93 21.08 3.42
C ILE A 328 9.03 21.31 2.20
N ALA A 329 9.24 22.38 1.43
CA ALA A 329 8.37 22.67 0.29
C ALA A 329 9.01 23.36 -0.91
N THR A 330 8.48 23.05 -2.09
CA THR A 330 8.70 23.85 -3.32
C THR A 330 7.37 24.34 -3.89
N LEU A 331 7.34 25.57 -4.41
CA LEU A 331 6.12 26.15 -4.97
C LEU A 331 6.39 26.83 -6.32
N LYS A 332 5.46 26.66 -7.26
CA LYS A 332 5.59 27.11 -8.65
C LYS A 332 4.38 27.92 -9.09
N TYR A 333 4.56 29.23 -9.34
CA TYR A 333 3.46 30.15 -9.73
C TYR A 333 3.40 30.46 -11.24
N ALA A 334 4.37 29.99 -12.03
CA ALA A 334 4.57 30.40 -13.43
C ALA A 334 4.88 29.18 -14.33
N ALA A 335 5.22 29.39 -15.61
CA ALA A 335 5.53 28.30 -16.54
C ALA A 335 6.89 27.62 -16.24
N GLY A 336 7.12 26.42 -16.81
CA GLY A 336 8.31 25.61 -16.52
C GLY A 336 8.11 24.66 -15.34
N THR A 337 9.09 23.81 -15.05
CA THR A 337 8.98 22.79 -13.99
C THR A 337 9.19 23.36 -12.59
N GLY A 338 8.47 22.82 -11.60
CA GLY A 338 8.66 23.04 -10.17
C GLY A 338 9.89 22.28 -9.63
N GLY A 339 10.34 22.63 -8.42
CA GLY A 339 11.59 22.11 -7.87
C GLY A 339 11.38 20.75 -7.23
N ASN A 340 12.23 19.77 -7.53
CA ASN A 340 12.10 18.45 -6.94
C ASN A 340 12.58 18.48 -5.47
N ILE A 341 11.97 17.63 -4.63
CA ILE A 341 12.46 17.34 -3.28
C ILE A 341 13.08 15.94 -3.33
N ILE A 342 14.38 15.85 -3.06
CA ILE A 342 15.17 14.62 -3.16
C ILE A 342 15.74 14.30 -1.78
N ILE A 343 15.43 13.13 -1.24
CA ILE A 343 15.82 12.71 0.11
C ILE A 343 16.50 11.34 0.04
N ASP A 344 17.78 11.28 0.37
CA ASP A 344 18.57 10.06 0.48
C ASP A 344 18.92 9.81 1.96
N THR A 345 18.35 8.79 2.58
CA THR A 345 18.50 8.50 4.02
C THR A 345 18.69 7.02 4.32
N GLN A 346 19.02 6.65 5.55
CA GLN A 346 18.75 5.29 6.06
C GLN A 346 17.38 5.24 6.73
N ASN A 347 17.02 6.28 7.50
CA ASN A 347 15.72 6.39 8.14
C ASN A 347 15.14 7.79 7.94
N LEU A 348 13.87 7.86 7.56
CA LEU A 348 13.07 9.07 7.46
C LEU A 348 11.86 8.97 8.39
N ASN A 349 11.78 9.85 9.38
CA ASN A 349 10.67 9.96 10.31
C ASN A 349 9.92 11.28 10.08
N ILE A 350 8.60 11.21 9.89
CA ILE A 350 7.71 12.37 9.75
C ILE A 350 6.60 12.26 10.80
N PHE A 351 6.62 13.14 11.80
CA PHE A 351 5.68 13.09 12.92
C PHE A 351 4.81 14.35 13.02
N ASP A 352 3.82 14.26 13.92
CA ASP A 352 2.87 15.34 14.21
C ASP A 352 2.09 15.76 12.95
N ILE A 353 2.11 17.04 12.59
CA ILE A 353 1.47 17.58 11.37
C ILE A 353 2.49 18.11 10.36
N SER A 354 3.71 17.57 10.41
CA SER A 354 4.78 17.94 9.49
C SER A 354 4.52 17.53 8.05
N SER A 355 5.13 18.25 7.11
CA SER A 355 4.84 18.08 5.69
C SER A 355 6.09 18.13 4.81
N ILE A 356 6.06 17.29 3.77
CA ILE A 356 6.93 17.40 2.60
C ILE A 356 6.00 17.63 1.41
N GLY A 357 6.21 18.69 0.61
CA GLY A 357 5.29 18.90 -0.51
C GLY A 357 5.76 19.79 -1.64
N THR A 358 5.25 19.54 -2.84
CA THR A 358 5.43 20.41 -4.01
C THR A 358 4.08 20.90 -4.51
N ASN A 359 3.97 22.18 -4.86
CA ASN A 359 2.72 22.77 -5.35
C ASN A 359 2.91 23.47 -6.70
N ALA A 360 2.06 23.15 -7.66
CA ALA A 360 1.90 23.85 -8.93
C ALA A 360 0.65 24.76 -8.88
N GLU A 361 0.89 26.05 -8.65
CA GLU A 361 -0.13 27.10 -8.59
C GLU A 361 -0.30 27.83 -9.94
N GLY A 362 0.38 27.37 -10.99
CA GLY A 362 0.43 28.00 -12.30
C GLY A 362 0.49 27.00 -13.46
N ILE A 363 0.80 27.49 -14.65
CA ILE A 363 0.74 26.70 -15.90
C ILE A 363 1.90 25.71 -16.10
N GLY A 364 2.77 25.53 -15.12
CA GLY A 364 3.96 24.67 -15.16
C GLY A 364 3.81 23.40 -14.33
N LYS A 365 4.47 22.28 -14.73
CA LYS A 365 4.44 21.03 -13.95
C LYS A 365 4.98 21.26 -12.54
N GLY A 366 4.36 20.67 -11.52
CA GLY A 366 4.93 20.56 -10.18
C GLY A 366 6.26 19.79 -10.17
N GLY A 367 7.06 19.99 -9.12
CA GLY A 367 8.29 19.22 -8.91
C GLY A 367 8.00 17.85 -8.32
N ASP A 368 8.82 16.86 -8.62
CA ASP A 368 8.64 15.49 -8.14
C ASP A 368 9.21 15.33 -6.71
N ILE A 369 8.64 14.43 -5.91
CA ILE A 369 9.19 14.03 -4.60
C ILE A 369 9.84 12.65 -4.76
N ILE A 370 11.13 12.57 -4.47
CA ILE A 370 11.94 11.36 -4.61
C ILE A 370 12.56 11.03 -3.26
N ILE A 371 12.17 9.89 -2.68
CA ILE A 371 12.64 9.43 -1.38
C ILE A 371 13.32 8.08 -1.57
N ASN A 372 14.59 8.01 -1.21
CA ASN A 372 15.36 6.79 -1.07
C ASN A 372 15.68 6.61 0.42
N THR A 373 15.19 5.54 1.03
CA THR A 373 15.44 5.25 2.46
C THR A 373 15.50 3.76 2.72
N GLN A 374 15.82 3.32 3.94
CA GLN A 374 15.56 1.95 4.38
C GLN A 374 14.23 1.89 5.12
N ASN A 375 13.95 2.86 6.00
CA ASN A 375 12.68 2.92 6.73
C ASN A 375 12.04 4.31 6.62
N LEU A 376 10.83 4.37 6.06
CA LEU A 376 9.96 5.55 6.10
C LEU A 376 8.89 5.33 7.17
N ASN A 377 8.93 6.12 8.23
CA ASN A 377 7.94 6.09 9.31
C ASN A 377 7.16 7.41 9.35
N MET A 378 5.83 7.33 9.32
CA MET A 378 4.94 8.48 9.46
C MET A 378 3.94 8.25 10.60
N SER A 379 3.85 9.14 11.57
CA SER A 379 2.90 8.99 12.71
C SER A 379 2.39 10.32 13.28
N LEU A 380 1.07 10.48 13.38
CA LEU A 380 0.47 11.56 14.17
C LEU A 380 0.60 11.25 15.66
N ASN A 381 1.48 11.97 16.36
CA ASN A 381 1.74 11.79 17.80
C ASN A 381 1.02 12.86 18.67
N MET A 382 0.24 13.75 18.05
CA MET A 382 -0.50 14.83 18.73
C MET A 382 -1.97 14.46 18.98
N SER A 383 -2.44 14.65 20.21
CA SER A 383 -3.86 14.51 20.57
C SER A 383 -4.66 15.76 20.19
N GLY A 384 -5.89 15.57 19.69
CA GLY A 384 -6.84 16.66 19.43
C GLY A 384 -6.61 17.45 18.12
N VAL A 385 -5.75 16.96 17.24
CA VAL A 385 -5.43 17.57 15.95
C VAL A 385 -6.08 16.76 14.82
N THR A 386 -6.66 17.44 13.83
CA THR A 386 -7.36 16.80 12.67
C THR A 386 -6.52 16.77 11.39
N ARG A 387 -5.38 17.48 11.38
CA ARG A 387 -4.38 17.40 10.30
C ARG A 387 -3.47 16.20 10.56
N LEU A 388 -3.04 15.55 9.49
CA LEU A 388 -2.11 14.42 9.50
C LEU A 388 -0.70 14.90 9.08
N PRO A 389 0.38 14.13 9.34
CA PRO A 389 1.65 14.32 8.64
C PRO A 389 1.48 13.89 7.18
N VAL A 390 2.05 14.67 6.24
CA VAL A 390 1.77 14.49 4.81
C VAL A 390 3.00 14.50 3.91
N ILE A 391 2.97 13.68 2.85
CA ILE A 391 3.86 13.81 1.67
C ILE A 391 2.96 14.04 0.45
N VAL A 392 3.03 15.22 -0.18
CA VAL A 392 2.05 15.60 -1.22
C VAL A 392 2.60 16.34 -2.43
N THR A 393 2.05 16.05 -3.60
CA THR A 393 2.27 16.87 -4.81
C THR A 393 0.92 17.35 -5.34
N ASN A 394 0.73 18.68 -5.36
CA ASN A 394 -0.57 19.27 -5.70
C ASN A 394 -0.46 20.15 -6.93
N THR A 395 -1.55 20.24 -7.70
CA THR A 395 -1.78 21.31 -8.68
C THR A 395 -3.15 21.94 -8.46
N SER A 396 -3.25 23.26 -8.68
CA SER A 396 -4.49 24.04 -8.62
C SER A 396 -4.85 24.69 -9.97
N SER A 397 -4.05 24.44 -11.01
CA SER A 397 -4.01 25.24 -12.24
C SER A 397 -3.94 24.36 -13.49
N THR A 398 -3.38 24.85 -14.60
CA THR A 398 -3.29 24.07 -15.86
C THR A 398 -2.02 23.22 -15.97
N GLY A 399 -1.03 23.39 -15.09
CA GLY A 399 0.16 22.54 -15.06
C GLY A 399 -0.10 21.23 -14.30
N ASP A 400 0.45 20.11 -14.76
CA ASP A 400 0.30 18.83 -14.08
C ASP A 400 1.02 18.82 -12.71
N GLY A 401 0.56 18.00 -11.76
CA GLY A 401 1.24 17.75 -10.50
C GLY A 401 2.56 17.01 -10.69
N GLY A 402 3.46 17.11 -9.70
CA GLY A 402 4.67 16.29 -9.63
C GLY A 402 4.36 14.84 -9.26
N ASP A 403 5.25 13.92 -9.59
CA ASP A 403 5.14 12.50 -9.20
C ASP A 403 5.75 12.27 -7.80
N ILE A 404 5.28 11.24 -7.08
CA ILE A 404 5.86 10.76 -5.82
C ILE A 404 6.51 9.40 -6.06
N LEU A 405 7.82 9.30 -5.85
CA LEU A 405 8.60 8.07 -5.93
C LEU A 405 9.24 7.77 -4.57
N ILE A 406 8.90 6.61 -3.99
CA ILE A 406 9.43 6.13 -2.71
C ILE A 406 10.09 4.78 -2.92
N ASN A 407 11.41 4.72 -2.75
CA ASN A 407 12.19 3.49 -2.69
C ASN A 407 12.57 3.26 -1.22
N THR A 408 12.14 2.13 -0.65
CA THR A 408 12.33 1.81 0.78
C THR A 408 12.55 0.31 1.01
N GLU A 409 12.98 -0.08 2.21
CA GLU A 409 12.79 -1.45 2.68
C GLU A 409 11.40 -1.60 3.32
N ASN A 410 11.07 -0.66 4.22
CA ASN A 410 9.81 -0.63 4.96
C ASN A 410 9.14 0.75 4.88
N LEU A 411 7.82 0.77 4.64
CA LEU A 411 6.95 1.94 4.79
C LEU A 411 5.96 1.68 5.91
N ASN A 412 5.99 2.48 6.97
CA ASN A 412 5.10 2.39 8.12
C ASN A 412 4.33 3.71 8.27
N MET A 413 3.01 3.65 8.15
CA MET A 413 2.13 4.81 8.27
C MET A 413 1.07 4.56 9.35
N ASN A 414 0.99 5.46 10.32
CA ASN A 414 -0.02 5.48 11.37
C ASN A 414 -0.67 6.87 11.45
N LEU A 415 -1.97 6.98 11.14
CA LEU A 415 -2.64 8.29 11.02
C LEU A 415 -1.88 9.26 10.10
N ALA A 416 -1.53 8.84 8.88
CA ALA A 416 -0.71 9.60 7.93
C ALA A 416 -1.29 9.61 6.50
N PHE A 417 -0.84 10.56 5.67
CA PHE A 417 -1.26 10.70 4.28
C PHE A 417 -0.08 10.82 3.31
N ILE A 418 -0.10 10.07 2.21
CA ILE A 418 0.78 10.33 1.05
C ILE A 418 -0.12 10.41 -0.18
N GLY A 419 0.03 11.44 -1.01
CA GLY A 419 -0.72 11.45 -2.25
C GLY A 419 -0.54 12.63 -3.18
N THR A 420 -1.07 12.48 -4.38
CA THR A 420 -1.09 13.53 -5.40
C THR A 420 -2.51 14.05 -5.58
N ALA A 421 -2.67 15.34 -5.91
CA ALA A 421 -3.99 15.91 -6.14
C ALA A 421 -4.00 17.03 -7.21
N THR A 422 -5.10 17.10 -7.97
CA THR A 422 -5.49 18.30 -8.72
C THR A 422 -6.76 18.91 -8.12
N TYR A 423 -6.72 20.20 -7.81
CA TYR A 423 -7.77 20.94 -7.09
C TYR A 423 -8.34 22.06 -7.97
N GLY A 424 -9.49 21.83 -8.60
CA GLY A 424 -10.16 22.81 -9.46
C GLY A 424 -9.48 23.08 -10.81
N GLY A 425 -8.30 22.49 -11.05
CA GLY A 425 -7.43 22.78 -12.18
C GLY A 425 -7.77 22.04 -13.48
N GLN A 426 -6.96 22.30 -14.51
CA GLN A 426 -6.95 21.51 -15.75
C GLN A 426 -5.77 20.54 -15.83
N GLY A 427 -4.71 20.77 -15.04
CA GLY A 427 -3.58 19.86 -14.95
C GLY A 427 -3.94 18.56 -14.23
N ASN A 428 -3.34 17.47 -14.68
CA ASN A 428 -3.51 16.14 -14.09
C ASN A 428 -2.75 16.03 -12.77
N ALA A 429 -3.20 15.18 -11.84
CA ALA A 429 -2.39 14.81 -10.68
C ALA A 429 -1.24 13.88 -11.12
N GLY A 430 -0.09 13.96 -10.44
CA GLY A 430 1.04 13.04 -10.69
C GLY A 430 0.77 11.63 -10.16
N ASN A 431 1.67 10.70 -10.43
CA ASN A 431 1.54 9.31 -9.99
C ASN A 431 2.14 9.10 -8.59
N VAL A 432 1.70 8.06 -7.88
CA VAL A 432 2.38 7.54 -6.67
C VAL A 432 3.01 6.20 -7.00
N SER A 433 4.33 6.08 -6.84
CA SER A 433 5.08 4.84 -7.04
C SER A 433 5.87 4.49 -5.78
N ILE A 434 5.53 3.36 -5.16
CA ILE A 434 6.16 2.86 -3.94
C ILE A 434 6.82 1.50 -4.24
N GLN A 435 8.13 1.45 -4.10
CA GLN A 435 8.93 0.22 -4.19
C GLN A 435 9.52 -0.07 -2.80
N ALA A 436 8.83 -0.90 -2.03
CA ALA A 436 9.35 -1.47 -0.79
C ALA A 436 10.02 -2.82 -1.09
N THR A 437 11.22 -3.09 -0.58
CA THR A 437 11.83 -4.44 -0.71
C THR A 437 11.27 -5.44 0.29
N ASN A 438 10.66 -4.98 1.39
CA ASN A 438 10.01 -5.82 2.40
C ASN A 438 8.54 -5.46 2.59
N SER A 439 8.19 -4.38 3.30
CA SER A 439 6.81 -4.17 3.75
C SER A 439 6.23 -2.77 3.52
N VAL A 440 4.92 -2.72 3.29
CA VAL A 440 4.10 -1.50 3.36
C VAL A 440 2.98 -1.75 4.37
N ASN A 441 2.96 -0.96 5.46
CA ASN A 441 2.05 -1.11 6.58
C ASN A 441 1.28 0.20 6.80
N LEU A 442 -0.04 0.17 6.59
CA LEU A 442 -0.93 1.31 6.76
C LEU A 442 -1.90 1.04 7.92
N ASN A 443 -1.92 1.91 8.92
CA ASN A 443 -2.88 1.87 10.03
C ASN A 443 -3.56 3.25 10.15
N ASN A 444 -4.90 3.29 10.04
CA ASN A 444 -5.68 4.54 9.91
C ASN A 444 -5.08 5.55 8.92
N SER A 445 -4.52 5.09 7.80
CA SER A 445 -3.65 5.88 6.92
C SER A 445 -4.03 5.77 5.45
N THR A 446 -3.81 6.83 4.68
CA THR A 446 -4.25 6.91 3.28
C THR A 446 -3.09 7.13 2.32
N LEU A 447 -3.03 6.29 1.29
CA LEU A 447 -2.33 6.56 0.03
C LEU A 447 -3.37 7.02 -0.99
N SER A 448 -3.16 8.16 -1.67
CA SER A 448 -4.13 8.69 -2.64
C SER A 448 -3.51 9.23 -3.94
N THR A 449 -4.20 9.06 -5.05
CA THR A 449 -4.14 9.99 -6.20
C THR A 449 -5.56 10.51 -6.43
N SER A 450 -5.70 11.82 -6.67
CA SER A 450 -7.02 12.44 -6.69
C SER A 450 -7.17 13.53 -7.75
N SER A 451 -8.31 13.53 -8.45
CA SER A 451 -8.84 14.72 -9.13
C SER A 451 -10.03 15.26 -8.33
N ILE A 452 -10.03 16.54 -7.99
CA ILE A 452 -11.01 17.17 -7.11
C ILE A 452 -11.52 18.45 -7.76
N GLY A 453 -12.73 18.41 -8.31
CA GLY A 453 -13.46 19.56 -8.81
C GLY A 453 -14.13 20.36 -7.69
N LEU A 454 -14.19 21.69 -7.87
CA LEU A 454 -14.75 22.63 -6.90
C LEU A 454 -16.01 23.30 -7.47
N GLY A 455 -17.18 22.87 -7.02
CA GLY A 455 -18.47 23.46 -7.41
C GLY A 455 -18.79 23.23 -8.89
N ASN A 456 -19.14 24.30 -9.60
CA ASN A 456 -19.43 24.27 -11.05
C ASN A 456 -18.17 24.39 -11.94
N SER A 457 -16.97 24.14 -11.39
CA SER A 457 -15.73 24.13 -12.16
C SER A 457 -15.69 22.98 -13.17
N THR A 458 -15.28 23.26 -14.41
CA THR A 458 -14.94 22.22 -15.39
C THR A 458 -13.52 21.72 -15.15
N THR A 459 -13.28 21.08 -14.01
CA THR A 459 -11.99 20.45 -13.71
C THR A 459 -11.76 19.33 -14.72
N GLN A 460 -10.73 19.45 -15.57
CA GLN A 460 -10.46 18.48 -16.66
C GLN A 460 -9.32 17.51 -16.34
N GLY A 461 -8.47 17.84 -15.36
CA GLY A 461 -7.31 17.03 -15.01
C GLY A 461 -7.71 15.65 -14.48
N ALA A 462 -7.04 14.61 -14.99
CA ALA A 462 -7.15 13.26 -14.47
C ALA A 462 -6.40 13.10 -13.13
N GLY A 463 -6.80 12.12 -12.32
CA GLY A 463 -5.97 11.57 -11.26
C GLY A 463 -4.81 10.75 -11.83
N GLY A 464 -3.69 10.70 -11.12
CA GLY A 464 -2.55 9.88 -11.50
C GLY A 464 -2.74 8.41 -11.13
N ASN A 465 -1.85 7.54 -11.59
CA ASN A 465 -1.88 6.12 -11.25
C ASN A 465 -1.18 5.86 -9.91
N MET A 466 -1.54 4.75 -9.27
CA MET A 466 -0.84 4.23 -8.09
C MET A 466 -0.18 2.89 -8.39
N MET A 467 1.11 2.78 -8.10
CA MET A 467 1.86 1.53 -8.19
C MET A 467 2.53 1.21 -6.85
N ILE A 468 2.29 0.01 -6.32
CA ILE A 468 2.96 -0.48 -5.11
C ILE A 468 3.59 -1.83 -5.41
N SER A 469 4.88 -1.97 -5.11
CA SER A 469 5.59 -3.24 -5.07
C SER A 469 6.17 -3.47 -3.68
N ALA A 470 5.94 -4.65 -3.12
CA ALA A 470 6.43 -5.06 -1.80
C ALA A 470 6.55 -6.59 -1.71
N LYS A 471 7.06 -7.10 -0.59
CA LYS A 471 6.83 -8.49 -0.20
C LYS A 471 5.46 -8.61 0.48
N THR A 472 5.17 -7.77 1.48
CA THR A 472 3.88 -7.76 2.20
C THR A 472 3.23 -6.37 2.17
N LEU A 473 1.91 -6.34 2.01
CA LEU A 473 1.09 -5.13 2.13
C LEU A 473 0.01 -5.35 3.18
N ASN A 474 0.00 -4.53 4.23
CA ASN A 474 -0.94 -4.62 5.34
C ASN A 474 -1.74 -3.30 5.44
N LEU A 475 -3.06 -3.38 5.38
CA LEU A 475 -3.97 -2.26 5.64
C LEU A 475 -4.87 -2.62 6.83
N GLU A 476 -4.80 -1.80 7.87
CA GLU A 476 -5.54 -2.00 9.12
C GLU A 476 -6.36 -0.77 9.48
N ASN A 477 -7.51 -1.01 10.13
CA ASN A 477 -8.49 0.03 10.49
C ASN A 477 -8.89 0.83 9.24
N VAL A 478 -9.26 2.11 9.39
CA VAL A 478 -9.78 2.97 8.31
C VAL A 478 -8.67 3.44 7.34
N SER A 479 -7.78 2.53 6.96
CA SER A 479 -6.73 2.76 5.97
C SER A 479 -7.27 2.61 4.56
N ALA A 480 -6.71 3.39 3.64
CA ALA A 480 -7.15 3.43 2.25
C ALA A 480 -5.97 3.48 1.27
N ILE A 481 -6.09 2.72 0.18
CA ILE A 481 -5.41 2.98 -1.09
C ILE A 481 -6.47 3.51 -2.04
N ALA A 482 -6.30 4.72 -2.59
CA ALA A 482 -7.33 5.38 -3.37
C ALA A 482 -6.79 6.02 -4.65
N THR A 483 -7.34 5.66 -5.80
CA THR A 483 -7.27 6.47 -7.03
C THR A 483 -8.68 7.04 -7.25
N THR A 484 -8.85 8.37 -7.27
CA THR A 484 -10.19 8.98 -7.10
C THR A 484 -10.43 10.20 -7.99
N SER A 485 -11.68 10.37 -8.43
CA SER A 485 -12.14 11.56 -9.14
C SER A 485 -13.45 12.05 -8.53
N PHE A 486 -13.43 13.26 -7.98
CA PHE A 486 -14.56 13.92 -7.34
C PHE A 486 -15.00 15.11 -8.19
N LEU A 487 -16.20 15.07 -8.77
CA LEU A 487 -16.84 16.18 -9.50
C LEU A 487 -16.09 16.72 -10.75
N GLY A 488 -14.86 16.25 -11.04
CA GLY A 488 -14.07 16.61 -12.24
C GLY A 488 -14.28 15.63 -13.41
N GLN A 489 -14.07 16.09 -14.64
CA GLN A 489 -14.24 15.27 -15.86
C GLN A 489 -13.07 14.31 -16.14
N GLY A 490 -11.96 14.40 -15.40
CA GLY A 490 -10.82 13.50 -15.56
C GLY A 490 -11.02 12.15 -14.87
N ASN A 491 -10.50 11.08 -15.47
CA ASN A 491 -10.48 9.73 -14.89
C ASN A 491 -9.62 9.69 -13.61
N PRO A 492 -9.92 8.82 -12.61
CA PRO A 492 -9.22 8.75 -11.33
C PRO A 492 -7.79 8.17 -11.38
N GLY A 493 -7.44 7.47 -12.46
CA GLY A 493 -6.18 6.71 -12.59
C GLY A 493 -6.28 5.27 -12.07
N ASP A 494 -5.36 4.41 -12.48
CA ASP A 494 -5.37 2.97 -12.16
C ASP A 494 -4.54 2.64 -10.91
N THR A 495 -4.98 1.64 -10.14
CA THR A 495 -4.23 1.04 -9.03
C THR A 495 -3.57 -0.27 -9.49
N THR A 496 -2.26 -0.43 -9.24
CA THR A 496 -1.52 -1.67 -9.51
C THR A 496 -0.69 -2.10 -8.31
N LEU A 497 -1.00 -3.27 -7.74
CA LEU A 497 -0.32 -3.86 -6.59
C LEU A 497 0.44 -5.12 -7.02
N LYS A 498 1.75 -5.18 -6.75
CA LYS A 498 2.64 -6.31 -7.08
C LYS A 498 3.37 -6.77 -5.81
N ILE A 499 2.73 -7.65 -5.06
CA ILE A 499 3.05 -7.95 -3.66
C ILE A 499 3.46 -9.43 -3.52
N SER A 500 4.75 -9.72 -3.41
CA SER A 500 5.28 -11.08 -3.69
C SER A 500 4.97 -12.18 -2.66
N ASP A 501 4.34 -11.87 -1.52
CA ASP A 501 3.96 -12.84 -0.48
C ASP A 501 2.46 -12.68 -0.09
N SER A 502 2.09 -11.57 0.55
CA SER A 502 0.71 -11.39 1.05
C SER A 502 0.20 -9.96 1.04
N ILE A 503 -1.08 -9.79 0.65
CA ILE A 503 -1.90 -8.61 0.94
C ILE A 503 -2.88 -8.97 2.05
N ASN A 504 -2.89 -8.19 3.13
CA ASN A 504 -3.80 -8.35 4.26
C ASN A 504 -4.60 -7.06 4.47
N LEU A 505 -5.92 -7.12 4.36
CA LEU A 505 -6.84 -6.00 4.55
C LEU A 505 -7.76 -6.29 5.74
N SER A 506 -7.85 -5.38 6.71
CA SER A 506 -8.71 -5.51 7.90
C SER A 506 -9.41 -4.17 8.21
N ASN A 507 -10.75 -4.12 8.07
CA ASN A 507 -11.58 -2.91 8.19
C ASN A 507 -11.15 -1.74 7.27
N SER A 508 -10.53 -2.04 6.13
CA SER A 508 -9.78 -1.10 5.27
C SER A 508 -10.23 -1.18 3.80
N GLY A 509 -9.69 -0.35 2.91
CA GLY A 509 -10.10 -0.44 1.50
C GLY A 509 -9.10 -0.04 0.41
N ILE A 510 -9.37 -0.57 -0.78
CA ILE A 510 -8.72 -0.24 -2.04
C ILE A 510 -9.80 0.30 -2.98
N PHE A 511 -9.62 1.51 -3.47
CA PHE A 511 -10.63 2.29 -4.18
C PHE A 511 -10.08 2.82 -5.51
N ALA A 512 -10.82 2.66 -6.60
CA ALA A 512 -10.52 3.27 -7.91
C ALA A 512 -11.76 3.98 -8.47
N ASN A 513 -12.29 4.93 -7.69
CA ASN A 513 -13.67 5.41 -7.80
C ASN A 513 -13.78 6.77 -8.50
N SER A 514 -14.73 6.88 -9.43
CA SER A 514 -15.14 8.11 -10.09
C SER A 514 -16.54 8.52 -9.65
N PHE A 515 -16.63 9.70 -9.01
CA PHE A 515 -17.86 10.39 -8.62
C PHE A 515 -18.24 11.47 -9.65
N SER A 516 -17.98 11.20 -10.93
CA SER A 516 -18.26 12.10 -12.04
C SER A 516 -18.67 11.32 -13.29
N ALA A 517 -18.77 12.02 -14.43
CA ALA A 517 -19.00 11.43 -15.75
C ALA A 517 -17.78 10.66 -16.32
N ALA A 518 -16.69 10.56 -15.57
CA ALA A 518 -15.49 9.82 -15.93
C ALA A 518 -15.60 8.34 -15.55
N SER A 519 -14.88 7.45 -16.27
CA SER A 519 -14.76 6.04 -15.87
C SER A 519 -14.04 5.92 -14.53
N GLY A 520 -14.42 4.94 -13.71
CA GLY A 520 -13.59 4.45 -12.62
C GLY A 520 -12.26 3.86 -13.12
N GLY A 521 -11.28 3.75 -12.24
CA GLY A 521 -9.97 3.19 -12.57
C GLY A 521 -9.99 1.66 -12.53
N ASN A 522 -8.94 1.05 -13.09
CA ASN A 522 -8.70 -0.37 -12.91
C ASN A 522 -8.02 -0.63 -11.56
N ILE A 523 -8.30 -1.78 -10.96
CA ILE A 523 -7.56 -2.32 -9.81
C ILE A 523 -6.92 -3.63 -10.26
N ASN A 524 -5.60 -3.64 -10.36
CA ASN A 524 -4.81 -4.80 -10.78
C ASN A 524 -4.00 -5.31 -9.57
N ILE A 525 -4.29 -6.52 -9.12
CA ILE A 525 -3.64 -7.14 -7.95
C ILE A 525 -2.88 -8.39 -8.39
N GLU A 526 -1.59 -8.43 -8.09
CA GLU A 526 -0.72 -9.58 -8.23
C GLU A 526 -0.09 -9.91 -6.88
N THR A 527 -0.37 -11.11 -6.33
CA THR A 527 0.23 -11.56 -5.07
C THR A 527 0.27 -13.10 -4.96
N GLU A 528 0.85 -13.70 -3.92
CA GLU A 528 0.61 -15.13 -3.63
C GLU A 528 -0.67 -15.30 -2.80
N ASN A 529 -0.82 -14.50 -1.73
CA ASN A 529 -1.95 -14.57 -0.80
C ASN A 529 -2.72 -13.25 -0.74
N LEU A 530 -4.04 -13.29 -0.91
CA LEU A 530 -4.90 -12.12 -0.69
C LEU A 530 -5.89 -12.47 0.42
N ASN A 531 -5.69 -11.85 1.58
CA ASN A 531 -6.54 -11.96 2.75
C ASN A 531 -7.32 -10.66 2.89
N ILE A 532 -8.63 -10.74 2.71
CA ILE A 532 -9.55 -9.62 2.94
C ILE A 532 -10.40 -10.03 4.14
N LEU A 533 -10.49 -9.15 5.14
CA LEU A 533 -11.07 -9.42 6.45
C LEU A 533 -11.90 -8.22 6.96
N ASP A 534 -12.84 -8.51 7.85
CA ASP A 534 -13.44 -7.56 8.81
C ASP A 534 -13.98 -6.27 8.18
N GLY A 535 -14.88 -6.37 7.20
CA GLY A 535 -15.53 -5.23 6.55
C GLY A 535 -14.71 -4.55 5.46
N SER A 536 -13.57 -5.14 5.05
CA SER A 536 -12.70 -4.55 4.05
C SER A 536 -13.30 -4.55 2.63
N GLN A 537 -12.90 -3.57 1.81
CA GLN A 537 -13.53 -3.28 0.53
C GLN A 537 -12.52 -3.15 -0.61
N LEU A 538 -12.81 -3.76 -1.76
CA LEU A 538 -12.14 -3.50 -3.04
C LEU A 538 -13.21 -2.99 -3.99
N THR A 539 -13.17 -1.70 -4.34
CA THR A 539 -14.19 -1.12 -5.23
C THR A 539 -13.60 -0.26 -6.33
N ASN A 540 -14.12 -0.43 -7.53
CA ASN A 540 -13.90 0.46 -8.65
C ASN A 540 -15.24 0.85 -9.28
N SER A 541 -15.71 2.06 -8.97
CA SER A 541 -17.02 2.56 -9.38
C SER A 541 -16.94 3.79 -10.29
N SER A 542 -18.02 4.02 -11.05
CA SER A 542 -18.17 5.12 -12.02
C SER A 542 -19.59 5.70 -11.87
N PHE A 543 -19.77 7.01 -11.98
CA PHE A 543 -21.08 7.65 -11.78
C PHE A 543 -21.89 7.86 -13.09
N ASP A 544 -21.23 8.17 -14.23
CA ASP A 544 -21.67 7.97 -15.64
C ASP A 544 -20.36 8.05 -16.50
N PHE A 545 -20.22 8.68 -17.67
CA PHE A 545 -20.94 8.52 -18.95
C PHE A 545 -20.25 7.51 -19.90
N ILE A 546 -19.15 6.88 -19.46
CA ILE A 546 -18.36 5.88 -20.21
C ILE A 546 -17.75 4.94 -19.17
N SER A 547 -17.90 3.61 -19.27
CA SER A 547 -17.27 2.67 -18.31
C SER A 547 -16.81 1.38 -18.98
N ASN A 548 -15.54 1.03 -18.73
CA ASN A 548 -14.83 -0.17 -19.20
C ASN A 548 -13.78 -0.63 -18.14
N ASN A 549 -14.01 -0.35 -16.87
CA ASN A 549 -13.06 -0.61 -15.78
C ASN A 549 -13.00 -2.09 -15.40
N SER A 550 -11.88 -2.57 -14.85
CA SER A 550 -11.70 -3.96 -14.41
C SER A 550 -11.11 -4.05 -13.01
N LEU A 551 -11.55 -5.05 -12.25
CA LEU A 551 -10.91 -5.52 -11.03
C LEU A 551 -10.29 -6.89 -11.35
N ASP A 552 -8.98 -6.90 -11.57
CA ASP A 552 -8.23 -8.09 -11.96
C ASP A 552 -7.37 -8.55 -10.76
N VAL A 553 -7.69 -9.72 -10.21
CA VAL A 553 -7.01 -10.32 -9.06
C VAL A 553 -6.33 -11.61 -9.50
N LEU A 554 -5.00 -11.60 -9.51
CA LEU A 554 -4.15 -12.73 -9.87
C LEU A 554 -3.35 -13.19 -8.64
N THR A 555 -3.74 -14.31 -8.05
CA THR A 555 -2.93 -14.99 -7.03
C THR A 555 -2.04 -16.05 -7.68
N LYS A 556 -0.73 -15.77 -7.73
CA LYS A 556 0.31 -16.58 -8.36
C LYS A 556 0.88 -17.61 -7.39
N THR A 557 1.35 -18.72 -7.94
CA THR A 557 2.41 -19.52 -7.32
C THR A 557 3.74 -19.14 -7.98
N ASN A 558 4.78 -18.90 -7.19
CA ASN A 558 6.14 -18.62 -7.69
C ASN A 558 6.76 -19.83 -8.42
N ASN A 559 6.33 -20.11 -9.65
CA ASN A 559 6.97 -21.08 -10.54
C ASN A 559 8.22 -20.51 -11.22
N PHE A 560 9.17 -20.08 -10.39
CA PHE A 560 10.59 -19.96 -10.73
C PHE A 560 11.39 -20.29 -9.46
N LEU A 561 11.80 -21.57 -9.33
CA LEU A 561 13.11 -22.05 -8.88
C LEU A 561 13.10 -23.57 -8.64
N ASP A 562 14.10 -24.24 -9.24
CA ASP A 562 14.69 -25.55 -8.90
C ASP A 562 13.78 -26.78 -8.57
N PRO A 563 13.74 -27.83 -9.42
CA PRO A 563 12.99 -29.07 -9.16
C PRO A 563 13.63 -30.01 -8.09
N ALA A 564 14.50 -29.51 -7.21
CA ALA A 564 15.24 -30.30 -6.22
C ALA A 564 14.75 -30.16 -4.76
N ILE A 565 13.71 -29.37 -4.46
CA ILE A 565 13.19 -29.20 -3.09
C ILE A 565 11.69 -29.54 -3.02
N GLU A 566 11.36 -30.76 -2.61
CA GLU A 566 10.03 -31.09 -2.10
C GLU A 566 9.87 -30.62 -0.63
N GLN A 567 8.63 -30.27 -0.27
CA GLN A 567 8.14 -29.96 1.08
C GLN A 567 8.61 -28.63 1.73
N THR A 568 8.04 -27.52 1.25
CA THR A 568 7.24 -26.66 2.14
C THR A 568 6.00 -26.19 1.38
N LEU A 569 4.84 -26.20 2.04
CA LEU A 569 3.54 -26.01 1.42
C LEU A 569 3.26 -24.51 1.15
N LEU A 570 3.84 -23.92 0.09
CA LEU A 570 3.39 -22.61 -0.40
C LEU A 570 2.06 -22.76 -1.15
N THR A 571 1.06 -21.96 -0.76
CA THR A 571 -0.32 -22.07 -1.24
C THR A 571 -0.82 -20.71 -1.65
N ALA A 572 -1.17 -20.50 -2.92
CA ALA A 572 -1.83 -19.27 -3.36
C ALA A 572 -3.32 -19.33 -3.01
N ILE A 573 -3.76 -18.55 -2.02
CA ILE A 573 -5.14 -18.57 -1.51
C ILE A 573 -5.72 -17.15 -1.51
N LEU A 574 -6.96 -17.03 -2.00
CA LEU A 574 -7.82 -15.88 -1.74
C LEU A 574 -8.77 -16.22 -0.58
N LEU A 575 -8.63 -15.54 0.56
CA LEU A 575 -9.52 -15.65 1.70
C LEU A 575 -10.37 -14.39 1.83
N LEU A 576 -11.70 -14.55 1.74
CA LEU A 576 -12.69 -13.52 2.00
C LEU A 576 -13.47 -13.90 3.27
N ARG A 577 -13.27 -13.17 4.38
CA ARG A 577 -14.03 -13.34 5.63
C ARG A 577 -14.61 -12.05 6.22
N ASN A 578 -15.86 -12.13 6.68
CA ASN A 578 -16.55 -11.09 7.48
C ASN A 578 -16.85 -9.80 6.70
N ASP A 579 -18.10 -9.66 6.21
CA ASP A 579 -18.69 -8.43 5.65
C ASP A 579 -17.97 -7.77 4.48
N ILE A 580 -17.34 -8.56 3.62
CA ILE A 580 -16.48 -8.03 2.57
C ILE A 580 -17.27 -7.58 1.36
N ASN A 581 -16.81 -6.47 0.77
CA ASN A 581 -17.35 -5.95 -0.47
C ASN A 581 -16.28 -5.90 -1.59
N LEU A 582 -16.35 -6.83 -2.55
CA LEU A 582 -15.67 -6.73 -3.84
C LEU A 582 -16.69 -6.26 -4.88
N GLN A 583 -16.72 -4.97 -5.21
CA GLN A 583 -17.72 -4.40 -6.12
C GLN A 583 -17.07 -3.68 -7.30
N ASN A 584 -17.36 -4.18 -8.52
CA ASN A 584 -17.15 -3.40 -9.73
C ASN A 584 -18.48 -2.72 -10.10
N THR A 585 -18.48 -1.40 -9.93
CA THR A 585 -19.55 -0.41 -10.08
C THR A 585 -20.81 -0.52 -9.21
N GLN A 586 -21.26 0.67 -8.77
CA GLN A 586 -22.66 1.09 -8.77
C GLN A 586 -22.79 2.17 -9.86
N ASN A 587 -23.13 1.79 -11.10
CA ASN A 587 -23.25 2.77 -12.18
C ASN A 587 -24.70 3.31 -12.25
N LEU A 588 -24.91 4.59 -11.94
CA LEU A 588 -26.23 5.25 -11.96
C LEU A 588 -26.65 5.73 -13.37
N GLY A 589 -25.74 5.62 -14.33
CA GLY A 589 -25.83 6.15 -15.69
C GLY A 589 -26.20 5.16 -16.78
N GLN A 590 -25.94 5.49 -18.05
CA GLN A 590 -26.31 4.62 -19.18
C GLN A 590 -25.23 3.58 -19.56
N SER A 591 -24.10 3.54 -18.86
CA SER A 591 -22.93 2.74 -19.26
C SER A 591 -22.83 1.37 -18.59
N ASN A 592 -22.09 0.44 -19.20
CA ASN A 592 -21.97 -0.94 -18.71
C ASN A 592 -21.03 -1.03 -17.51
N SER A 593 -21.39 -1.81 -16.49
CA SER A 593 -20.50 -2.19 -15.38
C SER A 593 -19.25 -2.90 -15.88
N GLY A 594 -18.15 -2.70 -15.17
CA GLY A 594 -16.86 -3.30 -15.44
C GLY A 594 -16.77 -4.79 -15.07
N ASN A 595 -15.73 -5.47 -15.56
CA ASN A 595 -15.53 -6.89 -15.28
C ASN A 595 -14.80 -7.14 -13.95
N ILE A 596 -15.00 -8.31 -13.36
CA ILE A 596 -14.18 -8.82 -12.25
C ILE A 596 -13.55 -10.13 -12.73
N ASN A 597 -12.22 -10.21 -12.69
CA ASN A 597 -11.49 -11.42 -13.07
C ASN A 597 -10.64 -11.89 -11.89
N ILE A 598 -11.00 -13.02 -11.29
CA ILE A 598 -10.25 -13.66 -10.21
C ILE A 598 -9.60 -14.93 -10.75
N ARG A 599 -8.27 -15.02 -10.62
CA ARG A 599 -7.51 -16.23 -10.92
C ARG A 599 -6.65 -16.63 -9.72
N ALA A 600 -6.90 -17.81 -9.17
CA ALA A 600 -6.21 -18.32 -7.99
C ALA A 600 -5.76 -19.76 -8.18
N THR A 601 -4.44 -20.03 -8.17
CA THR A 601 -3.95 -21.35 -8.59
C THR A 601 -4.36 -22.52 -7.69
N LYS A 602 -4.69 -22.28 -6.41
CA LYS A 602 -5.18 -23.30 -5.48
C LYS A 602 -6.65 -23.13 -5.11
N SER A 603 -7.01 -22.05 -4.39
CA SER A 603 -8.35 -21.94 -3.83
C SER A 603 -8.86 -20.51 -3.61
N VAL A 604 -10.17 -20.32 -3.78
CA VAL A 604 -10.92 -19.15 -3.33
C VAL A 604 -11.91 -19.59 -2.27
N VAL A 605 -11.87 -18.96 -1.09
CA VAL A 605 -12.75 -19.28 0.04
C VAL A 605 -13.50 -18.03 0.50
N MET A 606 -14.83 -18.10 0.47
CA MET A 606 -15.75 -17.07 0.98
C MET A 606 -16.51 -17.62 2.19
N SER A 607 -16.40 -16.97 3.34
CA SER A 607 -17.17 -17.33 4.55
C SER A 607 -17.50 -16.12 5.41
N SER A 608 -18.78 -15.82 5.63
CA SER A 608 -19.19 -14.86 6.66
C SER A 608 -19.13 -15.49 8.06
N ILE A 609 -19.33 -14.68 9.10
CA ILE A 609 -19.52 -15.11 10.49
C ILE A 609 -20.99 -15.12 10.92
N SER A 610 -21.92 -14.72 10.04
CA SER A 610 -23.34 -14.65 10.35
C SER A 610 -24.21 -15.17 9.19
N PRO A 611 -24.57 -16.47 9.18
CA PRO A 611 -25.56 -16.99 8.22
C PRO A 611 -26.98 -16.46 8.45
N THR A 612 -27.22 -15.71 9.54
CA THR A 612 -28.57 -15.21 9.93
C THR A 612 -28.76 -13.70 9.74
N ASP A 613 -27.70 -12.90 9.65
CA ASP A 613 -27.82 -11.45 9.43
C ASP A 613 -27.64 -11.12 7.94
N LYS A 614 -28.76 -10.90 7.25
CA LYS A 614 -28.81 -10.57 5.82
C LYS A 614 -28.06 -9.28 5.46
N ASN A 615 -27.67 -8.45 6.44
CA ASN A 615 -26.87 -7.24 6.20
C ASN A 615 -25.35 -7.49 6.26
N ARG A 616 -24.93 -8.72 6.60
CA ARG A 616 -23.54 -9.10 6.94
C ARG A 616 -23.05 -10.26 6.07
N GLN A 617 -22.98 -10.00 4.77
CA GLN A 617 -22.60 -10.96 3.73
C GLN A 617 -21.24 -10.60 3.10
N ASN A 618 -20.47 -11.61 2.69
CA ASN A 618 -19.39 -11.40 1.73
C ASN A 618 -19.99 -11.32 0.34
N ILE A 619 -19.75 -10.24 -0.38
CA ILE A 619 -20.31 -9.96 -1.70
C ILE A 619 -19.18 -9.80 -2.71
N ILE A 620 -19.24 -10.53 -3.81
CA ILE A 620 -18.56 -10.19 -5.06
C ILE A 620 -19.63 -9.80 -6.07
N SER A 621 -19.64 -8.56 -6.57
CA SER A 621 -20.69 -8.09 -7.46
C SER A 621 -20.19 -7.24 -8.64
N THR A 622 -20.73 -7.49 -9.83
CA THR A 622 -20.78 -6.52 -10.93
C THR A 622 -22.19 -5.92 -11.01
N GLU A 623 -22.36 -4.65 -10.65
CA GLU A 623 -23.68 -4.02 -10.56
C GLU A 623 -23.82 -2.74 -11.42
N THR A 624 -24.98 -2.64 -12.10
CA THR A 624 -25.40 -1.42 -12.80
C THR A 624 -26.79 -0.99 -12.32
N LEU A 625 -26.88 0.21 -11.74
CA LEU A 625 -28.14 0.77 -11.26
C LEU A 625 -28.93 1.49 -12.38
N GLY A 626 -28.23 1.98 -13.40
CA GLY A 626 -28.79 2.67 -14.55
C GLY A 626 -28.96 1.80 -15.80
N ALA A 627 -29.01 2.42 -16.98
CA ALA A 627 -29.51 1.81 -18.21
C ALA A 627 -28.55 0.82 -18.89
N GLY A 628 -27.28 0.78 -18.46
CA GLY A 628 -26.25 -0.09 -19.03
C GLY A 628 -26.25 -1.51 -18.46
N LYS A 629 -25.56 -2.43 -19.13
CA LYS A 629 -25.49 -3.85 -18.75
C LYS A 629 -24.62 -4.07 -17.51
N ALA A 630 -24.83 -5.14 -16.76
CA ALA A 630 -23.87 -5.57 -15.74
C ALA A 630 -22.62 -6.20 -16.38
N GLY A 631 -21.46 -6.05 -15.74
CA GLY A 631 -20.20 -6.61 -16.22
C GLY A 631 -20.12 -8.13 -16.01
N THR A 632 -19.12 -8.78 -16.61
CA THR A 632 -18.91 -10.23 -16.44
C THR A 632 -18.00 -10.49 -15.24
N PHE A 633 -18.37 -11.43 -14.38
CA PHE A 633 -17.48 -11.99 -13.37
C PHE A 633 -16.92 -13.34 -13.84
N THR A 634 -15.60 -13.47 -13.79
CA THR A 634 -14.85 -14.69 -14.13
C THR A 634 -14.03 -15.16 -12.94
N LEU A 635 -14.20 -16.42 -12.55
CA LEU A 635 -13.37 -17.12 -11.56
C LEU A 635 -12.66 -18.31 -12.21
N GLU A 636 -11.35 -18.37 -12.09
CA GLU A 636 -10.53 -19.54 -12.43
C GLU A 636 -9.73 -19.99 -11.19
N THR A 637 -10.03 -21.17 -10.65
CA THR A 637 -9.33 -21.70 -9.45
C THR A 637 -9.17 -23.22 -9.45
N GLY A 638 -8.46 -23.79 -8.47
CA GLY A 638 -8.52 -25.23 -8.20
C GLY A 638 -9.76 -25.59 -7.38
N GLU A 639 -10.00 -24.88 -6.28
CA GLU A 639 -11.12 -25.12 -5.38
C GLU A 639 -11.86 -23.81 -5.09
N PHE A 640 -13.18 -23.81 -5.28
CA PHE A 640 -14.04 -22.68 -4.91
C PHE A 640 -15.00 -23.11 -3.81
N ILE A 641 -14.87 -22.49 -2.64
CA ILE A 641 -15.74 -22.73 -1.48
C ILE A 641 -16.45 -21.42 -1.16
N ALA A 642 -17.78 -21.42 -1.18
CA ALA A 642 -18.60 -20.33 -0.67
C ALA A 642 -19.58 -20.85 0.38
N ARG A 643 -19.66 -20.15 1.51
CA ARG A 643 -20.52 -20.53 2.63
C ARG A 643 -21.00 -19.35 3.46
N ASP A 644 -21.84 -19.62 4.44
CA ASP A 644 -22.32 -18.65 5.44
C ASP A 644 -22.96 -17.41 4.78
N GLY A 645 -23.89 -17.60 3.84
CA GLY A 645 -24.58 -16.50 3.17
C GLY A 645 -23.73 -15.68 2.18
N SER A 646 -22.58 -16.19 1.75
CA SER A 646 -21.71 -15.53 0.75
C SER A 646 -22.39 -15.44 -0.63
N VAL A 647 -22.28 -14.29 -1.29
CA VAL A 647 -22.96 -13.98 -2.55
C VAL A 647 -21.95 -13.65 -3.66
N ILE A 648 -22.10 -14.29 -4.82
CA ILE A 648 -21.53 -13.83 -6.09
C ILE A 648 -22.69 -13.40 -6.99
N SER A 649 -22.71 -12.13 -7.41
CA SER A 649 -23.81 -11.57 -8.20
C SER A 649 -23.36 -10.79 -9.44
N THR A 650 -24.14 -10.88 -10.50
CA THR A 650 -24.07 -9.96 -11.66
C THR A 650 -25.46 -9.34 -11.85
N LYS A 651 -25.62 -8.05 -11.57
CA LYS A 651 -26.95 -7.45 -11.33
C LYS A 651 -27.19 -6.15 -12.09
N THR A 652 -28.38 -5.99 -12.67
CA THR A 652 -28.92 -4.68 -13.08
C THR A 652 -30.21 -4.33 -12.34
N THR A 653 -30.49 -3.04 -12.13
CA THR A 653 -31.76 -2.55 -11.53
C THR A 653 -32.61 -1.67 -12.44
N SER A 654 -32.22 -1.52 -13.70
CA SER A 654 -32.93 -0.69 -14.70
C SER A 654 -32.92 -1.39 -16.06
N SER A 655 -32.90 -0.67 -17.18
CA SER A 655 -33.14 -1.27 -18.50
C SER A 655 -32.00 -2.11 -19.09
N GLY A 656 -30.84 -2.17 -18.43
CA GLY A 656 -29.69 -2.96 -18.90
C GLY A 656 -29.81 -4.45 -18.61
N ASP A 657 -29.21 -5.29 -19.45
CA ASP A 657 -29.15 -6.74 -19.22
C ASP A 657 -28.19 -7.09 -18.06
N GLY A 658 -28.55 -8.10 -17.28
CA GLY A 658 -27.69 -8.72 -16.27
C GLY A 658 -26.39 -9.28 -16.86
N GLY A 659 -25.32 -9.21 -16.07
CA GLY A 659 -23.99 -9.66 -16.47
C GLY A 659 -23.83 -11.18 -16.42
N ASN A 660 -22.82 -11.74 -17.10
CA ASN A 660 -22.59 -13.18 -17.07
C ASN A 660 -21.70 -13.61 -15.90
N LEU A 661 -21.95 -14.80 -15.36
CA LEU A 661 -21.10 -15.48 -14.39
C LEU A 661 -20.37 -16.65 -15.07
N ILE A 662 -19.05 -16.70 -14.93
CA ILE A 662 -18.20 -17.75 -15.48
C ILE A 662 -17.31 -18.30 -14.36
N ILE A 663 -17.53 -19.55 -13.96
CA ILE A 663 -16.73 -20.21 -12.91
C ILE A 663 -16.06 -21.44 -13.52
N LYS A 664 -14.74 -21.53 -13.39
CA LYS A 664 -13.92 -22.70 -13.72
C LYS A 664 -13.16 -23.13 -12.47
N ALA A 665 -13.42 -24.33 -11.97
CA ALA A 665 -12.72 -24.90 -10.83
C ALA A 665 -12.44 -26.39 -11.05
N ASP A 666 -11.60 -27.03 -10.23
CA ASP A 666 -11.59 -28.49 -10.11
C ASP A 666 -12.74 -28.97 -9.22
N ALA A 667 -13.07 -28.22 -8.17
CA ALA A 667 -14.23 -28.47 -7.31
C ALA A 667 -14.93 -27.16 -6.91
N VAL A 668 -16.25 -27.22 -6.80
CA VAL A 668 -17.09 -26.15 -6.28
C VAL A 668 -17.92 -26.70 -5.11
N GLU A 669 -17.87 -26.02 -3.96
CA GLU A 669 -18.64 -26.32 -2.76
C GLU A 669 -19.42 -25.07 -2.33
N LEU A 670 -20.75 -25.18 -2.29
CA LEU A 670 -21.68 -24.15 -1.85
C LEU A 670 -22.43 -24.67 -0.64
N THR A 671 -22.34 -23.98 0.50
CA THR A 671 -23.01 -24.38 1.75
C THR A 671 -23.70 -23.20 2.43
N ASP A 672 -24.64 -23.49 3.33
CA ASP A 672 -25.18 -22.53 4.31
C ASP A 672 -25.61 -21.17 3.73
N ASN A 673 -26.58 -21.19 2.81
CA ASN A 673 -27.15 -20.04 2.09
C ASN A 673 -26.19 -19.33 1.10
N ALA A 674 -25.14 -19.99 0.61
CA ALA A 674 -24.32 -19.45 -0.47
C ALA A 674 -25.12 -19.23 -1.77
N GLN A 675 -24.81 -18.15 -2.50
CA GLN A 675 -25.57 -17.72 -3.67
C GLN A 675 -24.68 -17.40 -4.87
N ILE A 676 -25.06 -17.92 -6.05
CA ILE A 676 -24.48 -17.58 -7.36
C ILE A 676 -25.63 -17.07 -8.24
N VAL A 677 -25.72 -15.75 -8.47
CA VAL A 677 -26.94 -15.14 -9.04
C VAL A 677 -26.68 -14.15 -10.18
N ALA A 678 -27.36 -14.35 -11.31
CA ALA A 678 -27.34 -13.41 -12.44
C ALA A 678 -28.71 -12.77 -12.62
N LEU A 679 -28.82 -11.46 -12.32
CA LEU A 679 -30.07 -10.78 -12.04
C LEU A 679 -30.33 -9.58 -12.96
N SER A 680 -31.60 -9.38 -13.31
CA SER A 680 -32.13 -8.13 -13.83
C SER A 680 -33.41 -7.75 -13.09
N GLU A 681 -33.29 -6.77 -12.19
CA GLU A 681 -34.39 -6.18 -11.43
C GLU A 681 -35.14 -5.07 -12.19
N GLY A 682 -34.80 -4.85 -13.47
CA GLY A 682 -35.50 -3.91 -14.35
C GLY A 682 -36.07 -4.57 -15.61
N THR A 683 -35.98 -3.88 -16.75
CA THR A 683 -36.56 -4.33 -18.04
C THR A 683 -35.56 -5.08 -18.94
N GLY A 684 -34.29 -5.17 -18.55
CA GLY A 684 -33.29 -5.98 -19.26
C GLY A 684 -33.43 -7.48 -19.01
N LYS A 685 -32.77 -8.30 -19.82
CA LYS A 685 -32.71 -9.76 -19.62
C LYS A 685 -31.78 -10.12 -18.46
N ALA A 686 -31.99 -11.26 -17.83
CA ALA A 686 -31.01 -11.80 -16.89
C ALA A 686 -29.74 -12.31 -17.63
N GLY A 687 -28.60 -12.29 -16.93
CA GLY A 687 -27.35 -12.81 -17.46
C GLY A 687 -27.23 -14.33 -17.32
N ASN A 688 -26.27 -14.94 -18.01
CA ASN A 688 -26.09 -16.41 -18.01
C ASN A 688 -25.09 -16.86 -16.93
N ILE A 689 -25.29 -18.06 -16.39
CA ILE A 689 -24.35 -18.72 -15.49
C ILE A 689 -23.70 -19.88 -16.23
N ASN A 690 -22.36 -19.94 -16.23
CA ASN A 690 -21.58 -21.04 -16.78
C ASN A 690 -20.61 -21.54 -15.72
N LEU A 691 -20.89 -22.71 -15.14
CA LEU A 691 -20.09 -23.34 -14.08
C LEU A 691 -19.47 -24.62 -14.62
N ASN A 692 -18.15 -24.69 -14.65
CA ASN A 692 -17.39 -25.86 -15.05
C ASN A 692 -16.48 -26.32 -13.89
N ALA A 693 -16.85 -27.43 -13.25
CA ALA A 693 -16.06 -28.06 -12.19
C ALA A 693 -15.38 -29.33 -12.75
N ALA A 694 -14.06 -29.46 -12.72
CA ALA A 694 -13.39 -30.61 -13.32
C ALA A 694 -13.73 -31.95 -12.63
N ARG A 695 -14.16 -31.92 -11.36
CA ARG A 695 -14.57 -33.08 -10.55
C ARG A 695 -16.01 -32.94 -10.03
N ASN A 696 -16.23 -32.15 -8.99
CA ASN A 696 -17.52 -32.12 -8.28
C ASN A 696 -18.07 -30.70 -8.17
N LEU A 697 -19.38 -30.57 -8.37
CA LEU A 697 -20.21 -29.53 -7.77
C LEU A 697 -20.96 -30.15 -6.58
N ILE A 698 -20.81 -29.57 -5.40
CA ILE A 698 -21.59 -29.90 -4.20
C ILE A 698 -22.30 -28.62 -3.77
N ALA A 699 -23.63 -28.67 -3.66
CA ALA A 699 -24.44 -27.61 -3.08
C ALA A 699 -25.24 -28.18 -1.91
N THR A 700 -25.34 -27.43 -0.82
CA THR A 700 -26.16 -27.78 0.34
C THR A 700 -26.78 -26.51 0.91
N ASN A 701 -28.11 -26.46 1.00
CA ASN A 701 -28.84 -25.26 1.43
C ASN A 701 -28.40 -23.98 0.66
N SER A 702 -28.18 -24.07 -0.66
CA SER A 702 -27.50 -23.05 -1.47
C SER A 702 -28.14 -22.90 -2.85
N ASN A 703 -28.10 -21.68 -3.42
CA ASN A 703 -28.84 -21.31 -4.63
C ASN A 703 -27.93 -20.92 -5.80
N ILE A 704 -28.19 -21.47 -6.99
CA ILE A 704 -27.61 -21.06 -8.27
C ILE A 704 -28.77 -20.60 -9.17
N SER A 705 -28.90 -19.29 -9.44
CA SER A 705 -30.08 -18.81 -10.18
C SER A 705 -29.87 -17.65 -11.13
N THR A 706 -30.65 -17.64 -12.23
CA THR A 706 -30.86 -16.44 -13.05
C THR A 706 -32.28 -15.91 -12.83
N SER A 707 -32.46 -14.58 -12.80
CA SER A 707 -33.80 -14.01 -12.61
C SER A 707 -33.97 -12.67 -13.31
N SER A 708 -35.09 -12.50 -14.03
CA SER A 708 -35.52 -11.23 -14.64
C SER A 708 -36.92 -10.86 -14.14
N ILE A 709 -37.16 -9.60 -13.79
CA ILE A 709 -38.48 -9.16 -13.36
C ILE A 709 -39.45 -9.02 -14.53
N GLN A 710 -39.04 -8.48 -15.69
CA GLN A 710 -39.96 -8.09 -16.77
C GLN A 710 -39.60 -8.59 -18.19
N SER A 711 -38.53 -9.38 -18.36
CA SER A 711 -37.92 -9.61 -19.67
C SER A 711 -37.75 -11.10 -20.02
N SER A 712 -36.56 -11.68 -19.85
CA SER A 712 -36.26 -13.09 -20.12
C SER A 712 -35.21 -13.57 -19.12
N GLY A 713 -35.31 -14.83 -18.72
CA GLY A 713 -34.32 -15.48 -17.87
C GLY A 713 -33.03 -15.74 -18.64
N GLY A 714 -31.95 -15.94 -17.88
CA GLY A 714 -30.64 -16.29 -18.42
C GLY A 714 -30.42 -17.80 -18.35
N ASN A 715 -29.57 -18.33 -19.21
CA ASN A 715 -29.32 -19.78 -19.24
C ASN A 715 -28.35 -20.18 -18.11
N ILE A 716 -28.55 -21.37 -17.54
CA ILE A 716 -27.64 -22.00 -16.59
C ILE A 716 -27.02 -23.23 -17.25
N ASN A 717 -25.70 -23.20 -17.46
CA ASN A 717 -24.92 -24.32 -17.96
C ASN A 717 -23.98 -24.81 -16.86
N ILE A 718 -24.18 -26.04 -16.39
CA ILE A 718 -23.33 -26.68 -15.38
C ILE A 718 -22.69 -27.93 -15.99
N ASN A 719 -21.36 -28.03 -15.88
CA ASN A 719 -20.57 -29.19 -16.27
C ASN A 719 -19.72 -29.66 -15.08
N ALA A 720 -19.84 -30.93 -14.69
CA ALA A 720 -19.01 -31.55 -13.67
C ALA A 720 -18.82 -33.06 -13.93
N GLU A 721 -17.89 -33.77 -13.26
CA GLU A 721 -17.99 -35.24 -13.25
C GLU A 721 -19.18 -35.69 -12.41
N ASN A 722 -19.46 -35.02 -11.28
CA ASN A 722 -20.63 -35.28 -10.44
C ASN A 722 -21.25 -33.98 -9.95
N ILE A 723 -22.59 -33.91 -9.97
CA ILE A 723 -23.38 -32.84 -9.34
C ILE A 723 -24.10 -33.45 -8.14
N ARG A 724 -24.02 -32.81 -6.98
CA ARG A 724 -24.71 -33.22 -5.75
C ARG A 724 -25.41 -32.03 -5.10
N LEU A 725 -26.73 -32.15 -4.90
CA LEU A 725 -27.58 -31.16 -4.25
C LEU A 725 -28.22 -31.81 -3.00
N PHE A 726 -28.21 -31.12 -1.86
CA PHE A 726 -28.69 -31.62 -0.57
C PHE A 726 -29.40 -30.52 0.23
N GLY A 727 -30.33 -30.88 1.13
CA GLY A 727 -31.16 -29.91 1.83
C GLY A 727 -32.04 -29.12 0.86
N ASN A 728 -32.21 -27.81 1.08
CA ASN A 728 -32.93 -26.91 0.17
C ASN A 728 -31.94 -26.22 -0.78
N SER A 729 -31.57 -26.90 -1.87
CA SER A 729 -30.52 -26.43 -2.79
C SER A 729 -31.00 -26.31 -4.24
N ASP A 730 -31.22 -25.07 -4.66
CA ASP A 730 -31.87 -24.71 -5.92
C ASP A 730 -30.90 -24.52 -7.09
N ILE A 731 -31.30 -25.00 -8.27
CA ILE A 731 -30.81 -24.54 -9.58
C ILE A 731 -32.01 -23.96 -10.34
N ARG A 732 -32.09 -22.63 -10.45
CA ARG A 732 -33.33 -21.95 -10.87
C ARG A 732 -33.16 -20.87 -11.94
N THR A 733 -33.96 -20.90 -12.99
CA THR A 733 -34.15 -19.77 -13.92
C THR A 733 -35.58 -19.24 -13.76
N ASN A 734 -35.76 -17.91 -13.70
CA ASN A 734 -37.03 -17.32 -13.30
C ASN A 734 -37.35 -16.00 -14.04
N VAL A 735 -38.57 -15.90 -14.58
CA VAL A 735 -39.14 -14.65 -15.10
C VAL A 735 -40.43 -14.33 -14.35
N PHE A 736 -40.45 -13.21 -13.64
CA PHE A 736 -41.58 -12.84 -12.77
C PHE A 736 -42.80 -12.36 -13.57
N THR A 737 -42.60 -11.46 -14.53
CA THR A 737 -43.59 -11.05 -15.55
C THR A 737 -42.91 -10.83 -16.90
N GLY A 738 -43.71 -10.73 -17.97
CA GLY A 738 -43.23 -10.47 -19.32
C GLY A 738 -43.14 -11.71 -20.21
N ALA A 739 -43.32 -11.50 -21.51
CA ALA A 739 -43.50 -12.57 -22.51
C ALA A 739 -42.20 -13.26 -22.99
N GLY A 740 -41.06 -13.00 -22.34
CA GLY A 740 -39.80 -13.67 -22.67
C GLY A 740 -39.68 -15.05 -22.02
N GLY A 741 -38.72 -15.84 -22.49
CA GLY A 741 -38.53 -17.21 -22.04
C GLY A 741 -37.91 -17.31 -20.64
N GLY A 742 -38.19 -18.41 -19.94
CA GLY A 742 -37.71 -18.70 -18.57
C GLY A 742 -36.19 -18.84 -18.44
N GLY A 743 -35.48 -19.12 -19.54
CA GLY A 743 -34.03 -19.40 -19.57
C GLY A 743 -33.74 -20.88 -19.38
N ASP A 744 -32.86 -21.45 -20.21
CA ASP A 744 -32.65 -22.90 -20.25
C ASP A 744 -31.67 -23.38 -19.18
N ILE A 745 -31.89 -24.59 -18.66
CA ILE A 745 -30.99 -25.28 -17.71
C ILE A 745 -30.37 -26.50 -18.39
N THR A 746 -29.05 -26.51 -18.53
CA THR A 746 -28.27 -27.68 -18.99
C THR A 746 -27.38 -28.19 -17.86
N LEU A 747 -27.58 -29.44 -17.45
CA LEU A 747 -26.74 -30.14 -16.48
C LEU A 747 -26.00 -31.29 -17.16
N SER A 748 -24.67 -31.23 -17.25
CA SER A 748 -23.81 -32.27 -17.81
C SER A 748 -22.93 -32.90 -16.73
N ALA A 749 -23.13 -34.20 -16.46
CA ALA A 749 -22.29 -34.93 -15.49
C ALA A 749 -22.32 -36.45 -15.67
N ASN A 750 -21.34 -37.18 -15.13
CA ASN A 750 -21.41 -38.66 -15.09
C ASN A 750 -22.57 -39.14 -14.19
N SER A 751 -22.78 -38.46 -13.07
CA SER A 751 -23.94 -38.66 -12.18
C SER A 751 -24.47 -37.34 -11.63
N ILE A 752 -25.78 -37.26 -11.44
CA ILE A 752 -26.46 -36.15 -10.77
C ILE A 752 -27.27 -36.75 -9.61
N ILE A 753 -27.05 -36.24 -8.41
CA ILE A 753 -27.79 -36.60 -7.19
C ILE A 753 -28.42 -35.32 -6.65
N ALA A 754 -29.73 -35.34 -6.43
CA ALA A 754 -30.44 -34.32 -5.67
C ALA A 754 -31.23 -35.02 -4.56
N LEU A 755 -31.22 -34.51 -3.34
CA LEU A 755 -31.96 -35.09 -2.22
C LEU A 755 -32.65 -33.99 -1.42
N ASP A 756 -33.52 -34.41 -0.51
CA ASP A 756 -34.31 -33.54 0.36
C ASP A 756 -35.21 -32.60 -0.48
N ASP A 757 -34.95 -31.29 -0.45
CA ASP A 757 -35.79 -30.21 -1.00
C ASP A 757 -35.02 -29.44 -2.10
N SER A 758 -34.20 -30.16 -2.88
CA SER A 758 -33.23 -29.57 -3.83
C SER A 758 -33.77 -29.51 -5.25
N ASP A 759 -34.29 -28.36 -5.66
CA ASP A 759 -35.06 -28.21 -6.89
C ASP A 759 -34.27 -27.80 -8.14
N ILE A 760 -34.83 -28.14 -9.31
CA ILE A 760 -34.34 -27.72 -10.63
C ILE A 760 -35.50 -27.10 -11.43
N LEU A 761 -35.62 -25.77 -11.38
CA LEU A 761 -36.81 -25.03 -11.82
C LEU A 761 -36.50 -24.04 -12.94
N SER A 762 -37.25 -24.10 -14.02
CA SER A 762 -37.19 -23.13 -15.12
C SER A 762 -38.57 -22.55 -15.39
N PHE A 763 -38.80 -21.31 -14.96
CA PHE A 763 -40.14 -20.71 -14.92
C PHE A 763 -40.24 -19.35 -15.64
N ALA A 764 -41.34 -19.16 -16.37
CA ALA A 764 -41.79 -17.85 -16.83
C ALA A 764 -43.31 -17.70 -16.73
N SER A 765 -43.79 -16.72 -15.94
CA SER A 765 -45.23 -16.49 -15.72
C SER A 765 -46.00 -16.25 -17.02
N ASP A 766 -45.56 -15.26 -17.80
CA ASP A 766 -46.31 -14.76 -18.96
C ASP A 766 -45.69 -15.23 -20.30
N GLY A 767 -44.62 -16.02 -20.23
CA GLY A 767 -43.80 -16.45 -21.37
C GLY A 767 -43.65 -17.96 -21.47
N GLN A 768 -42.71 -18.42 -22.30
CA GLN A 768 -42.40 -19.86 -22.41
C GLN A 768 -41.48 -20.28 -21.26
N GLY A 769 -41.79 -21.35 -20.52
CA GLY A 769 -40.84 -21.99 -19.60
C GLY A 769 -39.60 -22.48 -20.37
N GLY A 770 -38.40 -22.34 -19.80
CA GLY A 770 -37.16 -22.74 -20.48
C GLY A 770 -36.95 -24.25 -20.48
N ASP A 771 -36.17 -24.76 -21.42
CA ASP A 771 -35.89 -26.19 -21.52
C ASP A 771 -34.93 -26.66 -20.40
N ILE A 772 -35.22 -27.82 -19.80
CA ILE A 772 -34.34 -28.46 -18.82
C ILE A 772 -33.75 -29.73 -19.45
N ARG A 773 -32.43 -29.77 -19.60
CA ARG A 773 -31.72 -30.86 -20.27
C ARG A 773 -30.68 -31.50 -19.36
N PHE A 774 -30.93 -32.76 -19.04
CA PHE A 774 -30.00 -33.65 -18.36
C PHE A 774 -29.11 -34.35 -19.40
N ASN A 775 -27.80 -34.20 -19.27
CA ASN A 775 -26.79 -34.90 -20.03
C ASN A 775 -25.98 -35.76 -19.04
N THR A 776 -26.60 -36.82 -18.55
CA THR A 776 -26.02 -37.70 -17.52
C THR A 776 -26.34 -39.16 -17.73
N ARG A 777 -25.61 -40.05 -17.04
CA ARG A 777 -25.86 -41.50 -17.06
C ARG A 777 -26.87 -41.93 -16.00
N ALA A 778 -27.00 -41.17 -14.92
CA ALA A 778 -27.96 -41.40 -13.86
C ALA A 778 -28.34 -40.07 -13.19
N PHE A 779 -29.65 -39.84 -13.04
CA PHE A 779 -30.21 -38.82 -12.16
C PHE A 779 -30.89 -39.54 -11.00
N LEU A 780 -30.41 -39.33 -9.77
CA LEU A 780 -30.95 -39.94 -8.55
C LEU A 780 -31.61 -38.84 -7.72
N SER A 781 -32.91 -39.00 -7.45
CA SER A 781 -33.69 -38.08 -6.62
C SER A 781 -34.47 -38.81 -5.53
N SER A 782 -34.82 -38.11 -4.45
CA SER A 782 -35.72 -38.63 -3.41
C SER A 782 -36.87 -37.63 -3.19
N PRO A 783 -38.13 -37.98 -3.51
CA PRO A 783 -38.56 -39.18 -4.24
C PRO A 783 -38.00 -39.23 -5.67
N LEU A 784 -38.01 -40.43 -6.26
CA LEU A 784 -37.53 -40.64 -7.63
C LEU A 784 -38.40 -39.86 -8.62
N TYR A 785 -37.75 -39.10 -9.52
CA TYR A 785 -38.39 -38.14 -10.41
C TYR A 785 -39.64 -38.69 -11.11
N ARG A 786 -40.71 -37.90 -11.03
CA ARG A 786 -41.96 -38.10 -11.75
C ARG A 786 -42.32 -36.80 -12.47
N PRO A 787 -42.80 -36.84 -13.72
CA PRO A 787 -43.28 -35.64 -14.40
C PRO A 787 -44.41 -34.99 -13.61
N THR A 788 -44.16 -33.80 -13.05
CA THR A 788 -45.20 -32.95 -12.45
C THR A 788 -46.08 -32.33 -13.53
N ALA A 789 -47.35 -32.05 -13.24
CA ALA A 789 -48.20 -31.31 -14.16
C ALA A 789 -47.70 -29.86 -14.29
N PHE A 790 -47.52 -29.38 -15.53
CA PHE A 790 -47.17 -27.98 -15.77
C PHE A 790 -48.33 -27.06 -15.37
N THR A 791 -48.01 -25.91 -14.78
CA THR A 791 -49.00 -24.94 -14.30
C THR A 791 -48.50 -23.51 -14.47
N THR A 792 -49.40 -22.58 -14.78
CA THR A 792 -49.11 -21.14 -14.81
C THR A 792 -49.44 -20.46 -13.47
N ASP A 793 -49.99 -21.19 -12.51
CA ASP A 793 -50.33 -20.64 -11.19
C ASP A 793 -49.08 -20.50 -10.32
N THR A 794 -48.66 -19.25 -10.08
CA THR A 794 -47.54 -18.91 -9.21
C THR A 794 -47.72 -19.45 -7.79
N ALA A 795 -48.96 -19.57 -7.28
CA ALA A 795 -49.19 -20.13 -5.95
C ALA A 795 -48.80 -21.61 -5.89
N THR A 796 -49.18 -22.41 -6.89
CA THR A 796 -48.77 -23.81 -7.03
C THR A 796 -47.25 -23.94 -7.26
N ILE A 797 -46.63 -23.07 -8.06
CA ILE A 797 -45.16 -23.11 -8.27
C ILE A 797 -44.39 -22.79 -6.98
N ASN A 798 -44.92 -21.91 -6.13
CA ASN A 798 -44.36 -21.62 -4.82
C ASN A 798 -44.53 -22.77 -3.80
N THR A 799 -45.29 -23.84 -4.13
CA THR A 799 -45.36 -25.07 -3.31
C THR A 799 -44.39 -26.17 -3.77
N LEU A 800 -43.52 -25.89 -4.74
CA LEU A 800 -42.41 -26.78 -5.10
C LEU A 800 -41.27 -26.66 -4.06
N ASN A 801 -40.90 -25.43 -3.71
CA ASN A 801 -39.96 -25.16 -2.62
C ASN A 801 -40.62 -25.40 -1.23
N ASP A 802 -39.82 -25.78 -0.23
CA ASP A 802 -40.21 -26.09 1.16
C ASP A 802 -41.19 -27.29 1.29
N ASN A 803 -41.19 -28.22 0.33
CA ASN A 803 -42.10 -29.38 0.29
C ASN A 803 -41.44 -30.73 0.66
N GLN A 804 -40.13 -30.72 0.91
CA GLN A 804 -39.26 -31.85 1.28
C GLN A 804 -39.09 -32.91 0.17
N GLN A 805 -39.19 -32.48 -1.10
CA GLN A 805 -39.02 -33.33 -2.27
C GLN A 805 -38.22 -32.60 -3.34
N VAL A 806 -37.53 -33.37 -4.19
CA VAL A 806 -36.83 -32.83 -5.36
C VAL A 806 -37.83 -32.64 -6.51
N ASP A 807 -38.14 -31.38 -6.84
CA ASP A 807 -38.95 -31.03 -8.00
C ASP A 807 -38.11 -30.62 -9.22
N VAL A 808 -38.56 -31.05 -10.41
CA VAL A 808 -37.98 -30.65 -11.70
C VAL A 808 -39.09 -30.15 -12.61
N ASN A 809 -39.12 -28.84 -12.86
CA ASN A 809 -40.28 -28.18 -13.44
C ASN A 809 -39.90 -27.10 -14.47
N ALA A 810 -40.50 -27.18 -15.66
CA ALA A 810 -40.25 -26.26 -16.80
C ALA A 810 -41.51 -25.44 -17.17
N SER A 811 -42.30 -25.01 -16.19
CA SER A 811 -43.61 -24.39 -16.46
C SER A 811 -43.53 -22.96 -17.01
N GLY A 812 -44.59 -22.59 -17.75
CA GLY A 812 -44.87 -21.22 -18.16
C GLY A 812 -46.16 -21.17 -18.96
N ALA A 813 -46.54 -19.99 -19.47
CA ALA A 813 -47.71 -19.80 -20.34
C ALA A 813 -47.68 -20.72 -21.58
N VAL A 814 -46.48 -21.07 -22.04
CA VAL A 814 -46.20 -22.29 -22.80
C VAL A 814 -45.13 -23.06 -22.03
N SER A 815 -45.33 -24.34 -21.73
CA SER A 815 -44.35 -25.14 -20.99
C SER A 815 -43.10 -25.43 -21.82
N GLY A 816 -41.93 -25.39 -21.17
CA GLY A 816 -40.67 -25.90 -21.73
C GLY A 816 -40.63 -27.42 -21.73
N THR A 817 -39.56 -27.98 -22.28
CA THR A 817 -39.34 -29.43 -22.36
C THR A 817 -38.32 -29.91 -21.33
N ILE A 818 -38.63 -31.03 -20.67
CA ILE A 818 -37.69 -31.73 -19.78
C ILE A 818 -37.14 -32.94 -20.56
N THR A 819 -35.83 -32.97 -20.80
CA THR A 819 -35.20 -33.94 -21.70
C THR A 819 -33.96 -34.60 -21.10
N GLY A 820 -33.67 -35.83 -21.54
CA GLY A 820 -32.44 -36.55 -21.18
C GLY A 820 -32.39 -37.14 -19.77
N VAL A 821 -33.49 -37.13 -19.02
CA VAL A 821 -33.60 -37.84 -17.73
C VAL A 821 -33.39 -39.35 -17.96
N PRO A 822 -32.38 -39.99 -17.35
CA PRO A 822 -32.11 -41.41 -17.60
C PRO A 822 -33.15 -42.34 -16.98
N ASP A 823 -33.47 -43.44 -17.66
CA ASP A 823 -34.27 -44.52 -17.07
C ASP A 823 -33.43 -45.31 -16.05
N ILE A 824 -33.76 -45.14 -14.77
CA ILE A 824 -33.15 -45.80 -13.62
C ILE A 824 -34.05 -46.89 -13.01
N SER A 825 -35.07 -47.37 -13.73
CA SER A 825 -35.95 -48.46 -13.28
C SER A 825 -35.19 -49.74 -12.91
N PHE A 826 -34.00 -49.96 -13.48
CA PHE A 826 -33.13 -51.08 -13.10
C PHE A 826 -32.63 -51.00 -11.64
N LEU A 827 -32.44 -49.78 -11.10
CA LEU A 827 -32.08 -49.58 -9.69
C LEU A 827 -33.29 -49.82 -8.77
N GLN A 828 -34.47 -49.30 -9.13
CA GLN A 828 -35.71 -49.48 -8.37
C GLN A 828 -36.02 -50.95 -8.09
N ASN A 829 -35.78 -51.82 -9.07
CA ASN A 829 -36.03 -53.27 -8.96
C ASN A 829 -34.87 -54.07 -8.36
N SER A 830 -33.73 -53.43 -8.05
CA SER A 830 -32.53 -54.07 -7.49
C SER A 830 -32.18 -53.61 -6.08
N LEU A 831 -32.76 -52.50 -5.60
CA LEU A 831 -32.62 -52.02 -4.24
C LEU A 831 -33.55 -52.81 -3.32
N THR A 832 -32.96 -53.53 -2.36
CA THR A 832 -33.73 -54.17 -1.27
C THR A 832 -34.09 -53.10 -0.25
N GLU A 833 -35.37 -52.89 0.04
CA GLU A 833 -35.79 -52.03 1.15
C GLU A 833 -35.13 -52.50 2.45
N LEU A 834 -34.43 -51.59 3.13
CA LEU A 834 -34.01 -51.83 4.49
C LEU A 834 -35.27 -51.86 5.36
N PRO A 835 -35.43 -52.84 6.26
CA PRO A 835 -36.65 -52.96 7.05
C PRO A 835 -36.88 -51.69 7.89
N GLU A 836 -38.03 -51.02 7.68
CA GLU A 836 -38.41 -49.75 8.36
C GLU A 836 -38.33 -49.85 9.88
N ASN A 837 -38.59 -51.05 10.43
CA ASN A 837 -38.32 -51.35 11.82
C ASN A 837 -36.81 -51.59 11.99
N ALA A 838 -36.11 -50.58 12.51
CA ALA A 838 -34.87 -50.83 13.24
C ALA A 838 -35.10 -51.99 14.20
N ILE A 839 -34.29 -53.05 14.08
CA ILE A 839 -34.51 -54.33 14.76
C ILE A 839 -34.62 -54.06 16.27
N ASP A 840 -35.83 -54.17 16.83
CA ASP A 840 -35.99 -54.10 18.28
C ASP A 840 -35.36 -55.33 18.91
N THR A 841 -34.11 -55.16 19.30
CA THR A 841 -33.33 -56.17 19.99
C THR A 841 -34.03 -56.65 21.27
N ASN A 842 -34.91 -55.86 21.89
CA ASN A 842 -35.70 -56.29 23.04
C ASN A 842 -36.84 -57.25 22.64
N ALA A 843 -37.58 -56.97 21.56
CA ALA A 843 -38.59 -57.90 21.02
C ALA A 843 -37.99 -59.23 20.52
N LEU A 844 -36.77 -59.19 19.93
CA LEU A 844 -36.03 -60.38 19.53
C LEU A 844 -35.44 -61.15 20.72
N LEU A 845 -34.98 -60.46 21.78
CA LEU A 845 -34.58 -61.09 23.03
C LEU A 845 -35.78 -61.72 23.77
N ALA A 846 -36.95 -61.08 23.74
CA ALA A 846 -38.18 -61.53 24.42
C ALA A 846 -38.76 -62.85 23.88
N ASN A 847 -38.57 -63.14 22.58
CA ASN A 847 -39.01 -64.41 21.97
C ASN A 847 -37.91 -65.49 21.92
N SER A 848 -36.72 -65.22 22.45
CA SER A 848 -35.67 -66.22 22.61
C SER A 848 -35.76 -66.88 23.99
N CYS A 849 -35.92 -68.21 24.04
CA CYS A 849 -35.88 -68.94 25.31
C CYS A 849 -34.45 -68.91 25.89
N ILE A 850 -34.18 -67.96 26.79
CA ILE A 850 -32.90 -67.82 27.48
C ILE A 850 -32.67 -69.03 28.40
N VAL A 851 -31.96 -70.04 27.88
CA VAL A 851 -31.20 -70.96 28.73
C VAL A 851 -29.99 -70.19 29.25
N ARG A 852 -30.11 -69.61 30.44
CA ARG A 852 -28.98 -68.99 31.14
C ARG A 852 -27.91 -70.04 31.40
N ARG A 853 -26.75 -69.94 30.75
CA ARG A 853 -25.52 -70.61 31.16
C ARG A 853 -24.41 -69.59 31.35
N ASN A 854 -24.09 -69.33 32.61
CA ASN A 854 -22.87 -68.65 33.00
C ASN A 854 -21.68 -69.53 32.60
N ASN A 855 -20.96 -69.16 31.52
CA ASN A 855 -19.51 -69.21 31.40
C ASN A 855 -19.08 -68.73 30.00
N GLN A 856 -17.99 -67.97 29.94
CA GLN A 856 -17.40 -67.50 28.68
C GLN A 856 -16.85 -68.66 27.85
N GLN A 857 -17.02 -68.63 26.52
CA GLN A 857 -15.95 -68.73 25.49
C GLN A 857 -16.48 -69.14 24.11
N GLY A 858 -16.03 -68.42 23.07
CA GLY A 858 -15.88 -68.94 21.70
C GLY A 858 -17.11 -68.96 20.79
N GLY A 859 -16.97 -68.40 19.58
CA GLY A 859 -17.90 -68.66 18.49
C GLY A 859 -17.84 -70.12 18.01
N SER A 860 -18.93 -70.65 17.49
CA SER A 860 -19.05 -72.05 17.02
C SER A 860 -19.47 -72.12 15.56
N PHE A 861 -18.94 -73.11 14.84
CA PHE A 861 -19.21 -73.39 13.43
C PHE A 861 -19.89 -74.76 13.31
N PHE A 862 -20.94 -74.84 12.49
CA PHE A 862 -21.72 -76.06 12.27
C PHE A 862 -21.78 -76.38 10.77
N VAL A 863 -21.69 -77.67 10.43
CA VAL A 863 -21.85 -78.17 9.04
C VAL A 863 -23.16 -78.92 8.96
N THR A 864 -24.11 -78.42 8.15
CA THR A 864 -25.49 -78.95 8.07
C THR A 864 -25.70 -80.00 6.97
N GLY A 865 -24.78 -80.12 6.01
CA GLY A 865 -24.91 -81.06 4.89
C GLY A 865 -26.03 -80.70 3.90
N SER A 866 -26.18 -81.50 2.84
CA SER A 866 -27.13 -81.24 1.74
C SER A 866 -28.56 -81.76 1.99
N GLY A 867 -28.94 -81.96 3.26
CA GLY A 867 -30.17 -82.66 3.67
C GLY A 867 -31.42 -81.79 3.87
N GLY A 868 -31.54 -80.67 3.14
CA GLY A 868 -32.66 -79.74 3.25
C GLY A 868 -33.82 -80.04 2.28
N LEU A 869 -35.04 -79.69 2.68
CA LEU A 869 -36.16 -79.52 1.75
C LEU A 869 -35.98 -78.17 1.00
N PRO A 870 -36.38 -78.07 -0.28
CA PRO A 870 -36.43 -76.78 -0.97
C PRO A 870 -37.40 -75.82 -0.26
N GLU A 871 -37.08 -74.52 -0.23
CA GLU A 871 -37.95 -73.54 0.46
C GLU A 871 -39.29 -73.33 -0.27
N ARG A 872 -39.38 -73.59 -1.58
CA ARG A 872 -40.63 -73.46 -2.35
C ARG A 872 -40.86 -74.63 -3.34
N PRO A 873 -42.13 -75.00 -3.62
CA PRO A 873 -42.44 -75.99 -4.66
C PRO A 873 -42.05 -75.47 -6.06
N GLY A 874 -41.14 -76.18 -6.74
CA GLY A 874 -40.67 -75.85 -8.08
C GLY A 874 -39.21 -75.37 -8.15
N ASP A 875 -38.56 -75.13 -7.01
CA ASP A 875 -37.14 -74.79 -6.96
C ASP A 875 -36.28 -75.94 -7.53
N ALA A 876 -35.14 -75.59 -8.14
CA ALA A 876 -34.17 -76.57 -8.62
C ALA A 876 -33.62 -77.39 -7.43
N PRO A 877 -33.42 -78.72 -7.59
CA PRO A 877 -32.92 -79.55 -6.50
C PRO A 877 -31.54 -79.09 -6.03
N LEU A 878 -31.33 -79.09 -4.72
CA LEU A 878 -30.08 -78.68 -4.09
C LEU A 878 -28.89 -79.45 -4.68
N SER A 879 -27.80 -78.72 -4.92
CA SER A 879 -26.59 -79.21 -5.58
C SER A 879 -25.99 -80.42 -4.83
N PRO A 880 -25.76 -81.58 -5.50
CA PRO A 880 -25.31 -82.81 -4.83
C PRO A 880 -23.80 -82.84 -4.52
N TYR A 881 -23.09 -81.71 -4.67
CA TYR A 881 -21.66 -81.64 -4.41
C TYR A 881 -21.36 -81.77 -2.92
N SER A 882 -20.61 -82.81 -2.56
CA SER A 882 -20.13 -83.04 -1.20
C SER A 882 -19.20 -81.90 -0.76
N THR A 883 -19.46 -81.31 0.41
CA THR A 883 -18.65 -80.24 1.02
C THR A 883 -17.32 -80.73 1.64
N GLY A 884 -16.75 -81.79 1.08
CA GLY A 884 -15.50 -82.42 1.51
C GLY A 884 -15.67 -83.43 2.65
N THR A 885 -14.80 -84.44 2.66
CA THR A 885 -14.71 -85.43 3.75
C THR A 885 -13.80 -84.90 4.87
N MET A 886 -14.30 -84.87 6.11
CA MET A 886 -13.52 -84.55 7.30
C MET A 886 -12.35 -85.54 7.46
N GLN A 887 -11.10 -85.05 7.42
CA GLN A 887 -9.91 -85.89 7.58
C GLN A 887 -9.43 -85.89 9.03
N SER A 888 -8.91 -87.04 9.49
CA SER A 888 -8.30 -87.15 10.82
C SER A 888 -6.80 -86.86 10.74
N VAL A 889 -6.28 -85.99 11.62
CA VAL A 889 -4.83 -85.70 11.63
C VAL A 889 -4.06 -86.93 12.10
N SER A 890 -3.04 -87.35 11.34
CA SER A 890 -2.28 -88.55 11.68
C SER A 890 -1.36 -88.33 12.90
N ASN A 891 -1.48 -89.20 13.91
CA ASN A 891 -0.63 -89.18 15.10
C ASN A 891 0.73 -89.85 14.81
N GLN A 892 1.62 -89.17 14.07
CA GLN A 892 3.02 -89.59 14.02
C GLN A 892 3.77 -89.13 15.28
N ASN A 893 3.78 -90.01 16.29
CA ASN A 893 4.73 -89.93 17.40
C ASN A 893 6.14 -90.22 16.89
N ASN A 894 6.88 -89.18 16.49
CA ASN A 894 8.34 -89.25 16.38
C ASN A 894 9.00 -88.12 17.17
N SER A 895 9.43 -88.47 18.37
CA SER A 895 10.18 -87.61 19.28
C SER A 895 11.61 -87.42 18.77
N SER A 896 11.87 -86.32 18.06
CA SER A 896 13.23 -85.83 17.82
C SER A 896 13.30 -84.32 18.03
N THR A 897 14.10 -83.90 19.00
CA THR A 897 14.21 -82.51 19.46
C THR A 897 14.80 -81.59 18.39
N ARG A 898 13.99 -80.66 17.87
CA ARG A 898 14.46 -79.39 17.30
C ARG A 898 13.70 -78.23 17.92
N ASN A 899 14.43 -77.31 18.54
CA ASN A 899 13.89 -76.05 19.04
C ASN A 899 13.51 -75.15 17.86
N ILE A 900 12.27 -75.28 17.38
CA ILE A 900 11.68 -74.33 16.45
C ILE A 900 10.84 -73.34 17.28
N SER A 901 11.36 -72.13 17.44
CA SER A 901 10.60 -71.01 17.99
C SER A 901 9.45 -70.70 17.04
N ARG A 902 8.23 -71.18 17.36
CA ARG A 902 7.02 -70.85 16.62
C ARG A 902 6.78 -69.34 16.72
N SER A 903 7.07 -68.59 15.67
CA SER A 903 6.59 -67.21 15.55
C SER A 903 5.06 -67.24 15.57
N ARG A 904 4.46 -66.51 16.51
CA ARG A 904 3.06 -66.14 16.35
C ARG A 904 2.97 -65.25 15.12
N TRP A 905 1.98 -65.53 14.27
CA TRP A 905 1.59 -64.67 13.15
C TRP A 905 1.47 -63.22 13.65
N LYS A 906 2.06 -62.29 12.93
CA LYS A 906 2.00 -60.84 13.18
C LYS A 906 1.27 -60.15 12.04
N ILE A 907 0.76 -58.96 12.32
CA ILE A 907 0.21 -58.05 11.30
C ILE A 907 1.32 -57.78 10.27
N GLY A 908 1.10 -58.20 9.03
CA GLY A 908 2.07 -58.16 7.93
C GLY A 908 2.51 -59.54 7.41
N ASP A 909 2.35 -60.60 8.20
CA ASP A 909 2.56 -61.98 7.72
C ASP A 909 1.40 -62.38 6.77
N PRO A 910 1.67 -63.07 5.65
CA PRO A 910 0.62 -63.42 4.68
C PRO A 910 -0.47 -64.30 5.32
N ILE A 911 -1.73 -63.90 5.14
CA ILE A 911 -2.88 -64.73 5.49
C ILE A 911 -2.98 -65.82 4.43
N ILE A 912 -2.95 -67.08 4.87
CA ILE A 912 -3.01 -68.25 3.98
C ILE A 912 -4.35 -68.94 4.18
N GLU A 913 -5.08 -69.16 3.10
CA GLU A 913 -6.38 -69.79 3.15
C GLU A 913 -6.30 -71.24 3.67
N PRO A 914 -7.28 -71.68 4.49
CA PRO A 914 -7.41 -73.06 4.90
C PRO A 914 -7.76 -73.95 3.71
N GLN A 915 -7.03 -75.05 3.55
CA GLN A 915 -7.16 -76.01 2.45
C GLN A 915 -8.07 -77.21 2.79
N GLY A 916 -8.50 -77.36 4.04
CA GLY A 916 -9.38 -78.47 4.43
C GLY A 916 -9.93 -78.37 5.85
N ILE A 917 -10.82 -79.33 6.17
CA ILE A 917 -11.45 -79.48 7.48
C ILE A 917 -10.87 -80.72 8.18
N TYR A 918 -10.23 -80.51 9.32
CA TYR A 918 -9.51 -81.53 10.06
C TYR A 918 -10.13 -81.80 11.43
N ARG A 919 -10.22 -83.07 11.82
CA ARG A 919 -10.55 -83.50 13.18
C ARG A 919 -9.26 -83.71 13.97
N LEU A 920 -9.13 -82.98 15.07
CA LEU A 920 -8.08 -83.17 16.05
C LEU A 920 -8.42 -84.35 16.97
N SER A 921 -7.41 -84.90 17.65
CA SER A 921 -7.55 -86.04 18.58
C SER A 921 -8.37 -85.75 19.84
N ASN A 922 -8.75 -84.49 20.07
CA ASN A 922 -9.69 -84.05 21.11
C ASN A 922 -11.09 -83.75 20.55
N ASP A 923 -11.43 -84.35 19.41
CA ASP A 923 -12.69 -84.22 18.67
C ASP A 923 -13.05 -82.80 18.16
N LYS A 924 -12.19 -81.79 18.37
CA LYS A 924 -12.37 -80.46 17.79
C LYS A 924 -12.15 -80.49 16.28
N VAL A 925 -13.06 -79.84 15.56
CA VAL A 925 -12.98 -79.61 14.12
C VAL A 925 -12.36 -78.23 13.88
N VAL A 926 -11.40 -78.15 12.96
CA VAL A 926 -10.75 -76.90 12.55
C VAL A 926 -10.67 -76.79 11.03
N LEU A 927 -10.90 -75.59 10.48
CA LEU A 927 -10.39 -75.26 9.16
C LEU A 927 -8.90 -74.96 9.28
N SER A 928 -8.09 -75.61 8.45
CA SER A 928 -6.65 -75.39 8.42
C SER A 928 -6.08 -75.80 7.06
N ARG A 929 -4.75 -75.82 6.94
CA ARG A 929 -4.03 -76.40 5.80
C ARG A 929 -3.11 -77.51 6.30
N GLU A 930 -2.74 -78.45 5.43
CA GLU A 930 -1.67 -79.37 5.78
C GLU A 930 -0.34 -78.61 5.97
N CYS A 931 0.39 -78.95 7.02
CA CYS A 931 1.77 -78.56 7.17
C CYS A 931 2.65 -79.60 6.48
N SER A 932 3.55 -79.13 5.59
CA SER A 932 4.64 -79.93 5.02
C SER A 932 5.78 -80.10 6.01
#